data_AF-A0A7V7XHV3-F1
#
_entry.id   AF-A0A7V7XHV3-F1
#
_cell.length_a   1.000
_cell.length_b   1.000
_cell.length_c   1.000
_cell.angle_alpha   90.00
_cell.angle_beta   90.00
_cell.angle_gamma   90.00
#
_symmetry.space_group_name_H-M   'P 1'
#
loop_
_entity.id
_entity.type
_entity.pdbx_description
1 polymer ?
#
loop_
_entity_poly.entity_id
_entity_poly.type
_entity_poly.pdbx_seq_one_letter_code
_entity_poly.pdbx_strand_id
1 'polypeptide(L)'
;MILFLVFAAALYGTEYRRIEKDNFVFSPNTQARLMGTIRGANGGYPFYFYLGDEIDPGEIDPAYAYRWSNTADDYGIHILVASISVVGRWFDGDFLVDTSTPFKALFVLFLLTAVILLSPNIPLPISVGGLLAFCVAIFLGPIDLSTSSQGWGVTYMVLLVGIGLAASAHLKKNLTSALFLLLLSLLVGFTQFLRQESIASVYAAGLGMLGMAWLITGVSYRMNHDMWRTTILPFAVRISAAALAMLLGVFAAPYGLKAVYSWAWEIPYSETVVTQHGAGLPLYVGTGYVSNPYNIAWLDPIGEIHAQLYKPGVSIHHGNKDFQHTLQTAWRQVITESPWLLLENAYHKAKFMDSFLRNGKTPYPSAFLYANQSGTMRLLYYLSWGVMLAAPFFIIYRKSVYGLYMYGSLVMMTLGACVGPISGFPSYIPGPQGSVLVIIFMVPPALWYSGLLPSDSRLLQRILGIIGAFAVIVVVLMAAGIYIQWQAFQKRIQDIENADPMAEIQRQEFRYGHYFNMLSAEKQAAIIDRLLQTGDKRIFSPSAIESGGGFFSPRAAILSENQLHVIVWLGEGFPGPVHYMNQARVYSLVQVCADCETLAQTYTYTDDAVVYTFLNDTDWNNQYRFLSFPVDVIAFLNSGYLRVGVQRLLDWGGGATGFGYQVEDLTSFEMK
;
A
#
# COMPACT_ATOMS: atom_id res chain seq x y z
N MET A 1 -4.25 -33.40 -17.73
CA MET A 1 -4.15 -34.48 -16.72
C MET A 1 -2.71 -34.75 -16.29
N ILE A 2 -1.78 -35.16 -17.18
CA ILE A 2 -0.37 -35.39 -16.79
C ILE A 2 0.28 -34.14 -16.17
N LEU A 3 0.10 -32.97 -16.79
CA LEU A 3 0.60 -31.69 -16.26
C LEU A 3 0.03 -31.35 -14.87
N PHE A 4 -1.24 -31.73 -14.61
CA PHE A 4 -1.86 -31.55 -13.29
C PHE A 4 -1.19 -32.42 -12.24
N LEU A 5 -0.99 -33.71 -12.55
CA LEU A 5 -0.40 -34.67 -11.63
C LEU A 5 1.06 -34.31 -11.31
N VAL A 6 1.82 -33.83 -12.31
CA VAL A 6 3.18 -33.33 -12.10
C VAL A 6 3.17 -32.08 -11.22
N PHE A 7 2.28 -31.12 -11.48
CA PHE A 7 2.14 -29.91 -10.65
C PHE A 7 1.76 -30.25 -9.21
N ALA A 8 0.74 -31.08 -9.02
CA ALA A 8 0.27 -31.52 -7.71
C ALA A 8 1.34 -32.31 -6.95
N ALA A 9 2.05 -33.22 -7.63
CA ALA A 9 3.14 -33.99 -7.03
C ALA A 9 4.35 -33.11 -6.66
N ALA A 10 4.69 -32.11 -7.48
CA ALA A 10 5.74 -31.14 -7.16
C ALA A 10 5.34 -30.29 -5.95
N LEU A 11 4.14 -29.71 -5.98
CA LEU A 11 3.60 -28.89 -4.88
C LEU A 11 3.54 -29.67 -3.56
N TYR A 12 3.11 -30.94 -3.61
CA TYR A 12 3.09 -31.82 -2.44
C TYR A 12 4.50 -32.24 -1.99
N GLY A 13 5.37 -32.58 -2.93
CA GLY A 13 6.69 -33.15 -2.65
C GLY A 13 7.69 -32.17 -2.05
N THR A 14 7.69 -30.91 -2.49
CA THR A 14 8.71 -29.93 -2.11
C THR A 14 8.24 -28.93 -1.06
N GLU A 15 6.98 -28.48 -1.11
CA GLU A 15 6.46 -27.49 -0.17
C GLU A 15 5.77 -28.17 1.02
N TYR A 16 4.75 -28.99 0.76
CA TYR A 16 3.97 -29.61 1.86
C TYR A 16 4.85 -30.44 2.81
N ARG A 17 5.74 -31.28 2.28
CA ARG A 17 6.67 -32.09 3.10
C ARG A 17 7.75 -31.29 3.82
N ARG A 18 8.21 -30.17 3.25
CA ARG A 18 9.22 -29.31 3.88
C ARG A 18 8.59 -28.56 5.06
N ILE A 19 7.38 -28.05 4.85
CA ILE A 19 6.57 -27.37 5.87
C ILE A 19 6.25 -28.30 7.05
N GLU A 20 5.89 -29.56 6.76
CA GLU A 20 5.61 -30.58 7.78
C GLU A 20 6.85 -30.92 8.65
N LYS A 21 8.07 -30.75 8.12
CA LYS A 21 9.32 -31.12 8.79
C LYS A 21 10.01 -29.98 9.53
N ASP A 22 9.95 -28.75 9.02
CA ASP A 22 10.86 -27.68 9.44
C ASP A 22 10.28 -26.71 10.49
N ASN A 23 9.11 -26.96 11.08
CA ASN A 23 8.43 -26.08 12.07
C ASN A 23 8.49 -24.60 11.66
N PHE A 24 7.57 -24.25 10.78
CA PHE A 24 7.49 -22.97 10.09
C PHE A 24 7.65 -21.73 10.96
N VAL A 25 8.40 -20.75 10.44
CA VAL A 25 8.58 -19.43 11.08
C VAL A 25 7.79 -18.40 10.29
N PHE A 26 6.51 -18.20 10.62
CA PHE A 26 5.85 -16.96 10.22
C PHE A 26 6.55 -15.77 10.90
N SER A 27 6.36 -14.55 10.40
CA SER A 27 6.73 -13.39 11.20
C SER A 27 6.08 -13.52 12.59
N PRO A 28 6.76 -13.18 13.70
CA PRO A 28 6.26 -13.43 15.05
C PRO A 28 4.82 -12.93 15.26
N ASN A 29 4.47 -11.78 14.68
CA ASN A 29 3.12 -11.22 14.74
C ASN A 29 2.08 -12.05 13.97
N THR A 30 2.42 -12.51 12.76
CA THR A 30 1.53 -13.38 11.97
C THR A 30 1.38 -14.74 12.65
N GLN A 31 2.47 -15.29 13.21
CA GLN A 31 2.43 -16.54 13.95
C GLN A 31 1.51 -16.43 15.17
N ALA A 32 1.69 -15.40 16.01
CA ALA A 32 0.89 -15.19 17.20
C ALA A 32 -0.61 -15.04 16.86
N ARG A 33 -0.95 -14.27 15.82
CA ARG A 33 -2.34 -14.09 15.36
C ARG A 33 -2.94 -15.36 14.75
N LEU A 34 -2.16 -16.13 14.01
CA LEU A 34 -2.60 -17.38 13.43
C LEU A 34 -2.86 -18.44 14.51
N MET A 35 -1.95 -18.54 15.49
CA MET A 35 -2.16 -19.40 16.66
C MET A 35 -3.37 -18.92 17.47
N GLY A 36 -3.53 -17.62 17.70
CA GLY A 36 -4.70 -17.05 18.33
C GLY A 36 -6.00 -17.32 17.57
N THR A 37 -5.95 -17.40 16.23
CA THR A 37 -7.09 -17.79 15.38
C THR A 37 -7.43 -19.27 15.53
N ILE A 38 -6.43 -20.14 15.50
CA ILE A 38 -6.62 -21.59 15.68
C ILE A 38 -7.21 -21.85 17.06
N ARG A 39 -6.66 -21.20 18.11
CA ARG A 39 -7.17 -21.28 19.48
C ARG A 39 -8.62 -20.78 19.54
N GLY A 40 -8.91 -19.58 19.02
CA GLY A 40 -10.26 -19.02 18.96
C GLY A 40 -11.26 -19.96 18.29
N ALA A 41 -10.92 -20.50 17.11
CA ALA A 41 -11.75 -21.45 16.37
C ALA A 41 -11.96 -22.77 17.14
N ASN A 42 -10.91 -23.29 17.80
CA ASN A 42 -10.98 -24.51 18.61
C ASN A 42 -11.76 -24.32 19.92
N GLY A 43 -11.83 -23.11 20.46
CA GLY A 43 -12.66 -22.79 21.62
C GLY A 43 -14.07 -22.31 21.28
N GLY A 44 -14.51 -22.43 20.02
CA GLY A 44 -15.89 -22.13 19.63
C GLY A 44 -16.16 -20.67 19.24
N TYR A 45 -15.11 -19.84 19.11
CA TYR A 45 -15.18 -18.46 18.68
C TYR A 45 -14.53 -18.29 17.30
N PRO A 46 -15.12 -18.85 16.22
CA PRO A 46 -14.62 -18.60 14.87
C PRO A 46 -14.71 -17.10 14.58
N PHE A 47 -13.72 -16.55 13.87
CA PHE A 47 -13.59 -15.10 13.57
C PHE A 47 -13.10 -14.20 14.73
N TYR A 48 -12.47 -14.80 15.75
CA TYR A 48 -11.78 -14.08 16.83
C TYR A 48 -10.28 -14.40 16.86
N PHE A 49 -9.48 -13.45 17.36
CA PHE A 49 -8.13 -13.72 17.86
C PHE A 49 -8.19 -13.96 19.35
N TYR A 50 -7.70 -15.09 19.82
CA TYR A 50 -7.48 -15.32 21.25
C TYR A 50 -6.05 -14.93 21.61
N LEU A 51 -5.90 -13.93 22.49
CA LEU A 51 -4.60 -13.43 22.97
C LEU A 51 -4.28 -13.86 24.41
N GLY A 52 -5.12 -14.71 25.02
CA GLY A 52 -4.88 -15.23 26.37
C GLY A 52 -3.81 -16.31 26.43
N ASP A 53 -3.32 -16.57 27.64
CA ASP A 53 -2.35 -17.64 27.91
C ASP A 53 -2.96 -19.03 27.68
N GLU A 54 -2.12 -20.00 27.33
CA GLU A 54 -2.50 -21.42 27.23
C GLU A 54 -2.75 -21.98 28.63
N ILE A 55 -3.97 -21.87 29.15
CA ILE A 55 -4.30 -22.49 30.43
C ILE A 55 -5.09 -23.79 30.22
N ASP A 56 -5.97 -23.90 29.22
CA ASP A 56 -6.52 -25.19 28.76
C ASP A 56 -7.24 -25.06 27.38
N PRO A 57 -7.11 -26.03 26.45
CA PRO A 57 -7.89 -26.08 25.22
C PRO A 57 -9.36 -26.42 25.53
N GLY A 58 -10.13 -25.42 25.93
CA GLY A 58 -11.56 -25.56 26.23
C GLY A 58 -12.14 -24.39 27.02
N GLU A 59 -11.30 -23.63 27.72
CA GLU A 59 -11.70 -22.48 28.53
C GLU A 59 -11.09 -21.20 27.94
N ILE A 60 -11.76 -20.65 26.92
CA ILE A 60 -11.42 -19.34 26.37
C ILE A 60 -12.08 -18.28 27.25
N ASP A 61 -11.28 -17.45 27.91
CA ASP A 61 -11.78 -16.25 28.56
C ASP A 61 -12.19 -15.23 27.46
N PRO A 62 -13.49 -14.87 27.37
CA PRO A 62 -13.98 -13.91 26.38
C PRO A 62 -13.30 -12.53 26.47
N ALA A 63 -12.73 -12.16 27.62
CA ALA A 63 -11.98 -10.91 27.79
C ALA A 63 -10.74 -10.82 26.89
N TYR A 64 -10.20 -11.97 26.45
CA TYR A 64 -9.04 -12.06 25.56
C TYR A 64 -9.40 -12.45 24.13
N ALA A 65 -10.70 -12.52 23.79
CA ALA A 65 -11.19 -12.80 22.46
C ALA A 65 -11.49 -11.50 21.69
N TYR A 66 -10.64 -11.17 20.72
CA TYR A 66 -10.75 -9.95 19.92
C TYR A 66 -11.38 -10.21 18.56
N ARG A 67 -12.45 -9.48 18.22
CA ARG A 67 -13.11 -9.57 16.90
C ARG A 67 -12.20 -9.08 15.79
N TRP A 68 -12.13 -9.85 14.70
CA TRP A 68 -11.33 -9.46 13.52
C TRP A 68 -11.79 -8.15 12.88
N SER A 69 -13.08 -7.80 12.98
CA SER A 69 -13.61 -6.54 12.42
C SER A 69 -12.92 -5.28 12.92
N ASN A 70 -12.35 -5.35 14.12
CA ASN A 70 -11.83 -4.21 14.85
C ASN A 70 -10.35 -3.96 14.57
N THR A 71 -9.65 -4.93 13.96
CA THR A 71 -8.27 -4.73 13.50
C THR A 71 -8.26 -4.41 12.01
N ALA A 72 -7.14 -3.87 11.51
CA ALA A 72 -6.93 -3.61 10.09
C ALA A 72 -5.86 -4.58 9.59
N ASP A 73 -6.21 -5.85 9.38
CA ASP A 73 -5.27 -6.89 8.95
C ASP A 73 -5.78 -7.69 7.75
N ASP A 74 -4.87 -8.41 7.08
CA ASP A 74 -5.21 -9.32 5.99
C ASP A 74 -5.67 -10.68 6.53
N TYR A 75 -6.98 -10.87 6.67
CA TYR A 75 -7.56 -12.05 7.31
C TYR A 75 -7.69 -13.27 6.42
N GLY A 76 -7.27 -13.27 5.17
CA GLY A 76 -7.70 -14.29 4.21
C GLY A 76 -7.34 -15.73 4.60
N ILE A 77 -6.15 -15.95 5.17
CA ILE A 77 -5.78 -17.26 5.73
C ILE A 77 -6.60 -17.56 6.99
N HIS A 78 -6.80 -16.58 7.85
CA HIS A 78 -7.60 -16.71 9.07
C HIS A 78 -9.07 -17.08 8.74
N ILE A 79 -9.65 -16.45 7.72
CA ILE A 79 -10.99 -16.74 7.19
C ILE A 79 -11.06 -18.18 6.68
N LEU A 80 -10.03 -18.67 5.98
CA LEU A 80 -9.99 -20.08 5.55
C LEU A 80 -9.99 -21.02 6.75
N VAL A 81 -9.16 -20.76 7.76
CA VAL A 81 -9.10 -21.57 8.99
C VAL A 81 -10.43 -21.56 9.74
N ALA A 82 -11.02 -20.39 9.96
CA ALA A 82 -12.31 -20.27 10.63
C ALA A 82 -13.43 -20.96 9.82
N SER A 83 -13.45 -20.78 8.50
CA SER A 83 -14.43 -21.45 7.64
C SER A 83 -14.29 -22.98 7.70
N ILE A 84 -13.07 -23.50 7.67
CA ILE A 84 -12.79 -24.93 7.80
C ILE A 84 -13.24 -25.44 9.18
N SER A 85 -12.97 -24.70 10.25
CA SER A 85 -13.41 -25.06 11.60
C SER A 85 -14.94 -25.10 11.70
N VAL A 86 -15.64 -24.08 11.21
CA VAL A 86 -17.11 -24.02 11.22
C VAL A 86 -17.72 -25.16 10.42
N VAL A 87 -17.25 -25.38 9.18
CA VAL A 87 -17.76 -26.46 8.32
C VAL A 87 -17.42 -27.83 8.90
N GLY A 88 -16.19 -28.01 9.40
CA GLY A 88 -15.77 -29.25 10.03
C GLY A 88 -16.63 -29.60 11.24
N ARG A 89 -16.88 -28.63 12.14
CA ARG A 89 -17.78 -28.81 13.29
C ARG A 89 -19.21 -29.11 12.93
N TRP A 90 -19.68 -28.58 11.80
CA TRP A 90 -21.02 -28.90 11.30
C TRP A 90 -21.13 -30.37 10.89
N PHE A 91 -20.07 -30.98 10.33
CA PHE A 91 -20.05 -32.39 9.99
C PHE A 91 -19.68 -33.29 11.17
N ASP A 92 -18.79 -32.83 12.05
CA ASP A 92 -18.24 -33.56 13.20
C ASP A 92 -18.03 -32.57 14.35
N GLY A 93 -18.91 -32.60 15.36
CA GLY A 93 -18.96 -31.58 16.43
C GLY A 93 -17.64 -31.37 17.19
N ASP A 94 -16.80 -32.40 17.23
CA ASP A 94 -15.50 -32.41 17.91
C ASP A 94 -14.33 -32.03 16.97
N PHE A 95 -14.62 -31.62 15.72
CA PHE A 95 -13.59 -31.25 14.76
C PHE A 95 -12.78 -30.04 15.24
N LEU A 96 -11.46 -30.24 15.32
CA LEU A 96 -10.49 -29.21 15.67
C LEU A 96 -9.56 -28.91 14.49
N VAL A 97 -9.21 -27.63 14.33
CA VAL A 97 -8.18 -27.19 13.39
C VAL A 97 -6.82 -27.18 14.08
N ASP A 98 -5.76 -27.42 13.31
CA ASP A 98 -4.38 -27.48 13.79
C ASP A 98 -3.50 -26.45 13.08
N THR A 99 -2.23 -26.39 13.47
CA THR A 99 -1.22 -25.51 12.88
C THR A 99 -0.92 -25.83 11.40
N SER A 100 -1.28 -27.02 10.92
CA SER A 100 -1.14 -27.43 9.52
C SER A 100 -2.34 -27.03 8.63
N THR A 101 -3.48 -26.70 9.23
CA THR A 101 -4.74 -26.38 8.56
C THR A 101 -4.63 -25.22 7.55
N PRO A 102 -3.96 -24.10 7.87
CA PRO A 102 -3.73 -23.01 6.91
C PRO A 102 -3.08 -23.49 5.60
N PHE A 103 -2.11 -24.41 5.70
CA PHE A 103 -1.39 -24.94 4.54
C PHE A 103 -2.25 -25.89 3.72
N LYS A 104 -2.99 -26.77 4.38
CA LYS A 104 -3.97 -27.63 3.72
C LYS A 104 -4.98 -26.79 2.92
N ALA A 105 -5.46 -25.68 3.50
CA ALA A 105 -6.35 -24.75 2.83
C ALA A 105 -5.72 -24.10 1.58
N LEU A 106 -4.49 -23.59 1.70
CA LEU A 106 -3.75 -22.98 0.58
C LEU A 106 -3.40 -23.98 -0.51
N PHE A 107 -3.01 -25.20 -0.12
CA PHE A 107 -2.74 -26.28 -1.07
C PHE A 107 -4.00 -26.62 -1.88
N VAL A 108 -5.15 -26.77 -1.22
CA VAL A 108 -6.44 -26.98 -1.89
C VAL A 108 -6.77 -25.80 -2.81
N LEU A 109 -6.56 -24.55 -2.38
CA LEU A 109 -6.77 -23.36 -3.20
C LEU A 109 -5.91 -23.39 -4.50
N PHE A 110 -4.64 -23.74 -4.39
CA PHE A 110 -3.75 -23.85 -5.56
C PHE A 110 -4.10 -25.03 -6.46
N LEU A 111 -4.51 -26.17 -5.91
CA LEU A 111 -5.02 -27.29 -6.69
C LEU A 111 -6.28 -26.91 -7.47
N LEU A 112 -7.25 -26.24 -6.83
CA LEU A 112 -8.45 -25.73 -7.49
C LEU A 112 -8.10 -24.77 -8.63
N THR A 113 -7.12 -23.89 -8.42
CA THR A 113 -6.62 -22.98 -9.45
C THR A 113 -6.02 -23.74 -10.64
N ALA A 114 -5.22 -24.77 -10.39
CA ALA A 114 -4.66 -25.62 -11.44
C ALA A 114 -5.74 -26.40 -12.21
N VAL A 115 -6.79 -26.88 -11.54
CA VAL A 115 -7.95 -27.50 -12.19
C VAL A 115 -8.66 -26.50 -13.11
N ILE A 116 -8.90 -25.28 -12.63
CA ILE A 116 -9.51 -24.19 -13.41
C ILE A 116 -8.68 -23.89 -14.66
N LEU A 117 -7.35 -23.82 -14.53
CA LEU A 117 -6.41 -23.60 -15.64
C LEU A 117 -6.42 -24.70 -16.70
N LEU A 118 -6.80 -25.91 -16.32
CA LEU A 118 -6.88 -27.07 -17.20
C LEU A 118 -8.28 -27.29 -17.77
N SER A 119 -9.19 -26.33 -17.55
CA SER A 119 -10.50 -26.33 -18.18
C SER A 119 -10.36 -26.47 -19.70
N PRO A 120 -11.17 -27.33 -20.35
CA PRO A 120 -11.09 -27.57 -21.80
C PRO A 120 -11.46 -26.34 -22.65
N ASN A 121 -11.93 -25.26 -22.03
CA ASN A 121 -12.20 -24.00 -22.71
C ASN A 121 -10.99 -23.04 -22.75
N ILE A 122 -9.89 -23.38 -22.08
CA ILE A 122 -8.67 -22.58 -22.09
C ILE A 122 -7.71 -23.17 -23.14
N PRO A 123 -7.19 -22.35 -24.07
CA PRO A 123 -6.17 -22.81 -25.00
C PRO A 123 -4.95 -23.38 -24.26
N LEU A 124 -4.49 -24.56 -24.68
CA LEU A 124 -3.35 -25.26 -24.05
C LEU A 124 -2.11 -24.37 -23.82
N PRO A 125 -1.69 -23.49 -24.76
CA PRO A 125 -0.56 -22.60 -24.52
C PRO A 125 -0.76 -21.65 -23.33
N ILE A 126 -2.00 -21.19 -23.12
CA ILE A 126 -2.37 -20.30 -22.00
C ILE A 126 -2.38 -21.09 -20.69
N SER A 127 -2.93 -22.32 -20.71
CA SER A 127 -2.89 -23.22 -19.54
C SER A 127 -1.46 -23.54 -19.11
N VAL A 128 -0.58 -23.86 -20.06
CA VAL A 128 0.83 -24.16 -19.79
C VAL A 128 1.56 -22.93 -19.26
N GLY A 129 1.40 -21.77 -19.91
CA GLY A 129 1.98 -20.50 -19.45
C GLY A 129 1.51 -20.13 -18.05
N GLY A 130 0.22 -20.30 -17.76
CA GLY A 130 -0.35 -20.07 -16.44
C GLY A 130 0.21 -21.00 -15.37
N LEU A 131 0.26 -22.30 -15.63
CA LEU A 131 0.85 -23.27 -14.70
C LEU A 131 2.34 -22.99 -14.45
N LEU A 132 3.11 -22.63 -15.49
CA LEU A 132 4.52 -22.26 -15.33
C LEU A 132 4.69 -20.99 -14.49
N ALA A 133 3.88 -19.96 -14.73
CA ALA A 133 3.88 -18.74 -13.93
C ALA A 133 3.61 -19.05 -12.45
N PHE A 134 2.63 -19.93 -12.19
CA PHE A 134 2.30 -20.41 -10.85
C PHE A 134 3.43 -21.21 -10.20
N CYS A 135 4.05 -22.16 -10.93
CA CYS A 135 5.21 -22.90 -10.44
C CYS A 135 6.35 -21.95 -10.04
N VAL A 136 6.71 -21.01 -10.92
CA VAL A 136 7.78 -20.05 -10.63
C VAL A 136 7.40 -19.18 -9.45
N ALA A 137 6.14 -18.76 -9.33
CA ALA A 137 5.67 -17.95 -8.22
C ALA A 137 5.81 -18.65 -6.87
N ILE A 138 5.50 -19.95 -6.81
CA ILE A 138 5.56 -20.77 -5.59
C ILE A 138 6.99 -21.18 -5.24
N PHE A 139 7.74 -21.75 -6.19
CA PHE A 139 9.03 -22.38 -5.90
C PHE A 139 10.22 -21.42 -5.93
N LEU A 140 10.12 -20.34 -6.71
CA LEU A 140 11.24 -19.42 -6.98
C LEU A 140 10.87 -17.96 -6.75
N GLY A 141 9.63 -17.70 -6.35
CA GLY A 141 8.96 -16.42 -6.52
C GLY A 141 8.35 -15.87 -5.24
N PRO A 142 7.40 -14.93 -5.35
CA PRO A 142 6.90 -14.15 -4.22
C PRO A 142 5.78 -14.84 -3.44
N ILE A 143 5.37 -16.05 -3.85
CA ILE A 143 4.45 -16.93 -3.12
C ILE A 143 5.27 -17.96 -2.31
N ASP A 144 6.43 -17.54 -1.79
CA ASP A 144 7.12 -18.31 -0.77
C ASP A 144 6.25 -18.31 0.49
N LEU A 145 5.70 -19.49 0.78
CA LEU A 145 4.81 -19.67 1.91
C LEU A 145 5.54 -19.44 3.23
N SER A 146 6.88 -19.62 3.28
CA SER A 146 7.70 -19.70 4.49
C SER A 146 8.09 -18.39 5.15
N THR A 147 8.04 -17.28 4.42
CA THR A 147 8.70 -16.05 4.88
C THR A 147 7.82 -14.81 4.85
N SER A 148 6.76 -14.76 4.02
CA SER A 148 5.88 -13.58 3.95
C SER A 148 4.48 -13.87 3.39
N SER A 149 3.60 -14.36 4.26
CA SER A 149 2.19 -14.62 3.93
C SER A 149 1.37 -13.37 3.56
N GLN A 150 1.88 -12.16 3.80
CA GLN A 150 1.15 -10.91 3.54
C GLN A 150 1.32 -10.41 2.09
N GLY A 151 2.35 -10.86 1.36
CA GLY A 151 2.62 -10.36 0.01
C GLY A 151 1.97 -11.14 -1.12
N TRP A 152 1.85 -12.47 -0.97
CA TRP A 152 1.49 -13.35 -2.09
C TRP A 152 0.07 -13.16 -2.62
N GLY A 153 -0.85 -12.61 -1.81
CA GLY A 153 -2.24 -12.37 -2.22
C GLY A 153 -2.36 -11.48 -3.46
N VAL A 154 -1.50 -10.45 -3.57
CA VAL A 154 -1.47 -9.56 -4.76
C VAL A 154 -0.88 -10.28 -5.96
N THR A 155 0.23 -11.02 -5.80
CA THR A 155 0.81 -11.82 -6.89
C THR A 155 -0.19 -12.84 -7.41
N TYR A 156 -0.85 -13.57 -6.52
CA TYR A 156 -1.87 -14.57 -6.84
C TYR A 156 -3.02 -13.95 -7.64
N MET A 157 -3.53 -12.80 -7.18
CA MET A 157 -4.54 -12.04 -7.92
C MET A 157 -4.06 -11.64 -9.32
N VAL A 158 -2.86 -11.07 -9.44
CA VAL A 158 -2.32 -10.65 -10.74
C VAL A 158 -2.22 -11.84 -11.71
N LEU A 159 -1.81 -13.01 -11.22
CA LEU A 159 -1.80 -14.25 -12.01
C LEU A 159 -3.21 -14.64 -12.46
N LEU A 160 -4.19 -14.65 -11.55
CA LEU A 160 -5.59 -14.98 -11.88
C LEU A 160 -6.20 -14.02 -12.90
N VAL A 161 -5.97 -12.72 -12.74
CA VAL A 161 -6.41 -11.69 -13.68
C VAL A 161 -5.71 -11.86 -15.03
N GLY A 162 -4.40 -12.12 -15.05
CA GLY A 162 -3.64 -12.41 -16.26
C GLY A 162 -4.17 -13.62 -17.03
N ILE A 163 -4.55 -14.68 -16.32
CA ILE A 163 -5.20 -15.87 -16.89
C ILE A 163 -6.56 -15.52 -17.46
N GLY A 164 -7.37 -14.78 -16.70
CA GLY A 164 -8.68 -14.31 -17.15
C GLY A 164 -8.59 -13.49 -18.43
N LEU A 165 -7.66 -12.53 -18.46
CA LEU A 165 -7.36 -11.72 -19.64
C LEU A 165 -7.00 -12.60 -20.84
N ALA A 166 -6.02 -13.48 -20.68
CA ALA A 166 -5.55 -14.36 -21.75
C ALA A 166 -6.65 -15.30 -22.27
N ALA A 167 -7.44 -15.89 -21.36
CA ALA A 167 -8.51 -16.80 -21.73
C ALA A 167 -9.72 -16.08 -22.35
N SER A 168 -10.01 -14.85 -21.94
CA SER A 168 -11.24 -14.12 -22.28
C SER A 168 -11.46 -13.92 -23.79
N ALA A 169 -10.39 -13.81 -24.57
CA ALA A 169 -10.46 -13.73 -26.04
C ALA A 169 -10.94 -15.01 -26.72
N HIS A 170 -10.92 -16.15 -26.01
CA HIS A 170 -11.11 -17.47 -26.60
C HIS A 170 -12.24 -18.28 -25.95
N LEU A 171 -12.96 -17.72 -24.98
CA LEU A 171 -14.07 -18.39 -24.32
C LEU A 171 -15.22 -18.69 -25.28
N LYS A 172 -15.68 -19.95 -25.27
CA LYS A 172 -16.82 -20.43 -26.06
C LYS A 172 -18.14 -19.93 -25.46
N LYS A 173 -19.19 -19.80 -26.28
CA LYS A 173 -20.54 -19.47 -25.81
C LYS A 173 -21.21 -20.72 -25.21
N ASN A 174 -20.76 -21.16 -24.04
CA ASN A 174 -21.31 -22.32 -23.35
C ASN A 174 -21.32 -22.11 -21.82
N LEU A 175 -22.11 -22.93 -21.14
CA LEU A 175 -22.22 -22.91 -19.68
C LEU A 175 -20.86 -23.07 -19.00
N THR A 176 -19.99 -23.93 -19.52
CA THR A 176 -18.67 -24.18 -18.94
C THR A 176 -17.77 -22.94 -18.95
N SER A 177 -17.86 -22.11 -19.99
CA SER A 177 -17.11 -20.84 -20.06
C SER A 177 -17.69 -19.80 -19.09
N ALA A 178 -19.01 -19.80 -18.89
CA ALA A 178 -19.66 -18.96 -17.88
C ALA A 178 -19.28 -19.39 -16.46
N LEU A 179 -19.27 -20.70 -16.17
CA LEU A 179 -18.81 -21.27 -14.90
C LEU A 179 -17.34 -20.96 -14.65
N PHE A 180 -16.48 -21.06 -15.67
CA PHE A 180 -15.08 -20.66 -15.58
C PHE A 180 -14.93 -19.21 -15.16
N LEU A 181 -15.63 -18.28 -15.83
CA LEU A 181 -15.59 -16.86 -15.49
C LEU A 181 -16.12 -16.59 -14.08
N LEU A 182 -17.23 -17.23 -13.70
CA LEU A 182 -17.79 -17.08 -12.35
C LEU A 182 -16.80 -17.55 -11.28
N LEU A 183 -16.23 -18.74 -11.44
CA LEU A 183 -15.25 -19.29 -10.49
C LEU A 183 -13.98 -18.43 -10.41
N LEU A 184 -13.50 -17.94 -11.56
CA LEU A 184 -12.35 -17.04 -11.59
C LEU A 184 -12.65 -15.71 -10.90
N SER A 185 -13.83 -15.12 -11.16
CA SER A 185 -14.29 -13.89 -10.50
C SER A 185 -14.44 -14.06 -8.99
N LEU A 186 -14.91 -15.22 -8.53
CA LEU A 186 -14.99 -15.53 -7.10
C LEU A 186 -13.59 -15.64 -6.48
N LEU A 187 -12.63 -16.28 -7.15
CA LEU A 187 -11.24 -16.35 -6.68
C LEU A 187 -10.58 -14.98 -6.65
N VAL A 188 -10.78 -14.16 -7.68
CA VAL A 188 -10.31 -12.76 -7.74
C VAL A 188 -10.98 -11.91 -6.65
N GLY A 189 -12.27 -12.11 -6.40
CA GLY A 189 -12.97 -11.47 -5.29
C GLY A 189 -12.40 -11.87 -3.93
N PHE A 190 -12.02 -13.14 -3.77
CA PHE A 190 -11.42 -13.68 -2.55
C PHE A 190 -10.02 -13.11 -2.27
N THR A 191 -9.23 -12.77 -3.30
CA THR A 191 -7.86 -12.28 -3.09
C THR A 191 -7.77 -10.97 -2.31
N GLN A 192 -8.84 -10.17 -2.26
CA GLN A 192 -8.86 -8.97 -1.43
C GLN A 192 -8.77 -9.28 0.07
N PHE A 193 -9.24 -10.46 0.49
CA PHE A 193 -9.11 -10.92 1.87
C PHE A 193 -7.68 -11.38 2.16
N LEU A 194 -6.98 -11.89 1.15
CA LEU A 194 -5.57 -12.25 1.26
C LEU A 194 -4.68 -11.02 1.32
N ARG A 195 -5.02 -9.97 0.56
CA ARG A 195 -4.36 -8.67 0.61
C ARG A 195 -5.25 -7.59 0.01
N GLN A 196 -5.57 -6.53 0.77
CA GLN A 196 -6.47 -5.47 0.28
C GLN A 196 -5.92 -4.71 -0.94
N GLU A 197 -4.59 -4.59 -1.07
CA GLU A 197 -3.96 -3.93 -2.23
C GLU A 197 -4.34 -4.57 -3.57
N SER A 198 -4.78 -5.83 -3.55
CA SER A 198 -5.25 -6.53 -4.74
C SER A 198 -6.50 -5.88 -5.37
N ILE A 199 -7.30 -5.13 -4.59
CA ILE A 199 -8.47 -4.40 -5.09
C ILE A 199 -8.10 -3.45 -6.23
N ALA A 200 -6.99 -2.72 -6.09
CA ALA A 200 -6.58 -1.70 -7.06
C ALA A 200 -6.26 -2.32 -8.43
N SER A 201 -5.59 -3.46 -8.46
CA SER A 201 -5.25 -4.09 -9.75
C SER A 201 -6.44 -4.78 -10.40
N VAL A 202 -7.42 -5.27 -9.63
CA VAL A 202 -8.69 -5.77 -10.20
C VAL A 202 -9.49 -4.63 -10.82
N TYR A 203 -9.62 -3.48 -10.13
CA TYR A 203 -10.27 -2.31 -10.72
C TYR A 203 -9.55 -1.83 -11.98
N ALA A 204 -8.22 -1.71 -11.94
CA ALA A 204 -7.43 -1.27 -13.09
C ALA A 204 -7.57 -2.22 -14.28
N ALA A 205 -7.52 -3.54 -14.04
CA ALA A 205 -7.70 -4.54 -15.08
C ALA A 205 -9.14 -4.54 -15.62
N GLY A 206 -10.15 -4.55 -14.75
CA GLY A 206 -11.56 -4.54 -15.15
C GLY A 206 -11.95 -3.29 -15.95
N LEU A 207 -11.52 -2.11 -15.50
CA LEU A 207 -11.71 -0.86 -16.24
C LEU A 207 -10.92 -0.83 -17.55
N GLY A 208 -9.69 -1.36 -17.56
CA GLY A 208 -8.89 -1.51 -18.77
C GLY A 208 -9.56 -2.42 -19.81
N MET A 209 -10.08 -3.57 -19.38
CA MET A 209 -10.85 -4.50 -20.22
C MET A 209 -12.08 -3.83 -20.82
N LEU A 210 -12.88 -3.15 -19.98
CA LEU A 210 -14.08 -2.43 -20.42
C LEU A 210 -13.72 -1.32 -21.41
N GLY A 211 -12.79 -0.45 -21.05
CA GLY A 211 -12.35 0.67 -21.87
C GLY A 211 -11.84 0.22 -23.24
N MET A 212 -10.94 -0.78 -23.28
CA MET A 212 -10.37 -1.28 -24.52
C MET A 212 -11.43 -1.98 -25.40
N ALA A 213 -12.28 -2.83 -24.81
CA ALA A 213 -13.32 -3.53 -25.57
C ALA A 213 -14.32 -2.57 -26.23
N TRP A 214 -14.77 -1.55 -25.49
CA TRP A 214 -15.73 -0.57 -26.01
C TRP A 214 -15.09 0.45 -26.95
N LEU A 215 -13.82 0.82 -26.73
CA LEU A 215 -13.07 1.63 -27.69
C LEU A 215 -12.98 0.92 -29.05
N ILE A 216 -12.55 -0.34 -29.06
CA ILE A 216 -12.45 -1.14 -30.30
C ILE A 216 -13.81 -1.27 -30.97
N THR A 217 -14.87 -1.51 -30.19
CA THR A 217 -16.24 -1.61 -30.70
C THR A 217 -16.71 -0.31 -31.34
N GLY A 218 -16.53 0.82 -30.67
CA GLY A 218 -16.94 2.15 -31.17
C GLY A 218 -16.21 2.54 -32.45
N VAL A 219 -14.90 2.29 -32.53
CA VAL A 219 -14.12 2.53 -33.76
C VAL A 219 -14.60 1.63 -34.90
N SER A 220 -14.83 0.34 -34.62
CA SER A 220 -15.29 -0.63 -35.62
C SER A 220 -16.68 -0.31 -36.15
N TYR A 221 -17.60 0.12 -35.26
CA TYR A 221 -18.94 0.57 -35.62
C TYR A 221 -18.88 1.79 -36.54
N ARG A 222 -18.07 2.80 -36.20
CA ARG A 222 -17.94 4.04 -37.00
C ARG A 222 -17.32 3.79 -38.38
N MET A 223 -16.58 2.69 -38.54
CA MET A 223 -16.01 2.27 -39.83
C MET A 223 -17.00 1.51 -40.71
N ASN A 224 -18.20 1.20 -40.22
CA ASN A 224 -19.19 0.33 -40.87
C ASN A 224 -18.59 -1.02 -41.31
N HIS A 225 -17.69 -1.57 -40.50
CA HIS A 225 -16.92 -2.76 -40.85
C HIS A 225 -17.69 -4.03 -40.49
N ASP A 226 -17.96 -4.96 -41.40
CA ASP A 226 -18.83 -6.13 -41.15
C ASP A 226 -18.46 -6.97 -39.91
N MET A 227 -17.15 -7.08 -39.62
CA MET A 227 -16.61 -7.68 -38.38
C MET A 227 -17.16 -7.09 -37.08
N TRP A 228 -17.67 -5.85 -37.07
CA TRP A 228 -18.16 -5.20 -35.85
C TRP A 228 -19.32 -5.99 -35.25
N ARG A 229 -20.27 -6.46 -36.08
CA ARG A 229 -21.46 -7.22 -35.64
C ARG A 229 -21.13 -8.67 -35.33
N THR A 230 -20.35 -9.30 -36.20
CA THR A 230 -20.16 -10.76 -36.17
C THR A 230 -19.09 -11.19 -35.17
N THR A 231 -18.13 -10.31 -34.89
CA THR A 231 -16.89 -10.70 -34.21
C THR A 231 -16.59 -9.78 -33.00
N ILE A 232 -16.52 -8.47 -33.22
CA ILE A 232 -16.02 -7.51 -32.21
C ILE A 232 -17.07 -7.22 -31.13
N LEU A 233 -18.33 -6.97 -31.49
CA LEU A 233 -19.39 -6.72 -30.51
C LEU A 233 -19.62 -7.95 -29.61
N PRO A 234 -19.76 -9.20 -30.14
CA PRO A 234 -19.87 -10.38 -29.28
C PRO A 234 -18.64 -10.60 -28.39
N PHE A 235 -17.46 -10.22 -28.85
CA PHE A 235 -16.26 -10.20 -28.02
C PHE A 235 -16.36 -9.16 -26.90
N ALA A 236 -16.69 -7.90 -27.20
CA ALA A 236 -16.80 -6.83 -26.22
C ALA A 236 -17.88 -7.10 -25.14
N VAL A 237 -19.01 -7.69 -25.53
CA VAL A 237 -20.04 -8.12 -24.57
C VAL A 237 -19.51 -9.19 -23.60
N ARG A 238 -18.77 -10.19 -24.12
CA ARG A 238 -18.16 -11.24 -23.28
C ARG A 238 -17.11 -10.67 -22.32
N ILE A 239 -16.24 -9.81 -22.83
CA ILE A 239 -15.25 -9.11 -22.02
C ILE A 239 -15.92 -8.27 -20.94
N SER A 240 -16.99 -7.54 -21.29
CA SER A 240 -17.73 -6.73 -20.34
C SER A 240 -18.35 -7.57 -19.24
N ALA A 241 -18.96 -8.71 -19.60
CA ALA A 241 -19.49 -9.64 -18.61
C ALA A 241 -18.41 -10.19 -17.67
N ALA A 242 -17.24 -10.58 -18.21
CA ALA A 242 -16.11 -11.06 -17.41
C ALA A 242 -15.56 -9.97 -16.46
N ALA A 243 -15.33 -8.76 -17.00
CA ALA A 243 -14.84 -7.63 -16.22
C ALA A 243 -15.84 -7.22 -15.13
N LEU A 244 -17.14 -7.13 -15.47
CA LEU A 244 -18.19 -6.83 -14.50
C LEU A 244 -18.29 -7.90 -13.42
N ALA A 245 -18.17 -9.19 -13.77
CA ALA A 245 -18.18 -10.26 -12.78
C ALA A 245 -16.99 -10.15 -11.80
N MET A 246 -15.78 -9.84 -12.30
CA MET A 246 -14.61 -9.58 -11.44
C MET A 246 -14.81 -8.37 -10.53
N LEU A 247 -15.28 -7.25 -11.09
CA LEU A 247 -15.55 -6.01 -10.36
C LEU A 247 -16.64 -6.20 -9.30
N LEU A 248 -17.73 -6.89 -9.65
CA LEU A 248 -18.82 -7.22 -8.72
C LEU A 248 -18.34 -8.15 -7.62
N GLY A 249 -17.50 -9.14 -7.93
CA GLY A 249 -16.89 -10.03 -6.94
C GLY A 249 -16.08 -9.23 -5.92
N VAL A 250 -15.27 -8.28 -6.38
CA VAL A 250 -14.51 -7.41 -5.48
C VAL A 250 -15.42 -6.49 -4.68
N PHE A 251 -16.37 -5.83 -5.33
CA PHE A 251 -17.32 -4.91 -4.70
C PHE A 251 -18.20 -5.59 -3.64
N ALA A 252 -18.67 -6.82 -3.90
CA ALA A 252 -19.58 -7.54 -3.02
C ALA A 252 -18.89 -8.13 -1.78
N ALA A 253 -17.60 -8.42 -1.85
CA ALA A 253 -16.93 -9.20 -0.80
C ALA A 253 -16.92 -8.53 0.59
N PRO A 254 -16.69 -7.20 0.74
CA PRO A 254 -16.78 -6.54 2.05
C PRO A 254 -18.18 -6.66 2.67
N TYR A 255 -19.24 -6.61 1.85
CA TYR A 255 -20.61 -6.79 2.31
C TYR A 255 -20.90 -8.25 2.69
N GLY A 256 -20.37 -9.20 1.92
CA GLY A 256 -20.43 -10.63 2.26
C GLY A 256 -19.74 -10.93 3.58
N LEU A 257 -18.53 -10.39 3.79
CA LEU A 257 -17.79 -10.54 5.03
C LEU A 257 -18.54 -9.92 6.22
N LYS A 258 -19.10 -8.72 6.01
CA LYS A 258 -19.94 -8.06 7.00
C LYS A 258 -21.17 -8.88 7.37
N ALA A 259 -21.80 -9.56 6.40
CA ALA A 259 -22.93 -10.45 6.66
C ALA A 259 -22.51 -11.68 7.48
N VAL A 260 -21.36 -12.28 7.15
CA VAL A 260 -20.79 -13.41 7.91
C VAL A 260 -20.49 -13.01 9.34
N TYR A 261 -19.86 -11.87 9.56
CA TYR A 261 -19.55 -11.33 10.89
C TYR A 261 -20.81 -10.96 11.69
N SER A 262 -21.79 -10.33 11.05
CA SER A 262 -23.08 -10.01 11.65
C SER A 262 -23.79 -11.26 12.14
N TRP A 263 -23.77 -12.32 11.33
CA TRP A 263 -24.32 -13.63 11.70
C TRP A 263 -23.51 -14.29 12.83
N ALA A 264 -22.18 -14.33 12.70
CA ALA A 264 -21.30 -15.03 13.64
C ALA A 264 -21.26 -14.39 15.04
N TRP A 265 -21.47 -13.08 15.14
CA TRP A 265 -21.42 -12.35 16.41
C TRP A 265 -22.80 -11.93 16.93
N GLU A 266 -23.86 -12.30 16.22
CA GLU A 266 -25.25 -11.93 16.56
C GLU A 266 -25.47 -10.42 16.71
N ILE A 267 -24.76 -9.62 15.90
CA ILE A 267 -24.83 -8.16 15.91
C ILE A 267 -25.61 -7.70 14.68
N PRO A 268 -26.46 -6.66 14.77
CA PRO A 268 -27.13 -6.09 13.62
C PRO A 268 -26.14 -5.77 12.49
N TYR A 269 -26.54 -6.07 11.25
CA TYR A 269 -25.71 -5.77 10.09
C TYR A 269 -25.31 -4.29 10.05
N SER A 270 -26.20 -3.35 10.42
CA SER A 270 -25.88 -1.93 10.50
C SER A 270 -24.71 -1.60 11.44
N GLU A 271 -24.60 -2.33 12.54
CA GLU A 271 -23.62 -2.11 13.62
C GLU A 271 -22.33 -2.90 13.41
N THR A 272 -22.35 -3.92 12.54
CA THR A 272 -21.16 -4.72 12.23
C THR A 272 -20.14 -3.87 11.46
N VAL A 273 -18.97 -3.69 12.07
CA VAL A 273 -17.85 -2.97 11.46
C VAL A 273 -17.06 -3.93 10.58
N VAL A 274 -16.58 -3.45 9.42
CA VAL A 274 -15.53 -4.12 8.65
C VAL A 274 -14.52 -3.04 8.31
N THR A 275 -13.40 -3.06 9.01
CA THR A 275 -12.32 -2.11 8.77
C THR A 275 -11.62 -2.49 7.46
N GLN A 276 -11.55 -1.55 6.53
CA GLN A 276 -10.82 -1.72 5.27
C GLN A 276 -9.39 -1.19 5.42
N HIS A 277 -8.41 -2.08 5.33
CA HIS A 277 -6.97 -1.84 5.21
C HIS A 277 -6.59 -1.05 3.93
N GLY A 278 -6.66 0.27 3.95
CA GLY A 278 -6.42 1.09 2.75
C GLY A 278 -7.25 2.37 2.69
N ALA A 279 -8.01 2.65 3.75
CA ALA A 279 -8.74 3.89 3.91
C ALA A 279 -7.79 5.05 4.27
N GLY A 280 -8.33 6.18 4.75
CA GLY A 280 -7.61 7.42 5.10
C GLY A 280 -6.12 7.35 5.37
N LEU A 281 -5.68 6.51 6.32
CA LEU A 281 -4.28 6.40 6.74
C LEU A 281 -3.33 5.95 5.60
N PRO A 282 -3.48 4.75 5.00
CA PRO A 282 -2.65 4.36 3.85
C PRO A 282 -2.70 5.33 2.65
N LEU A 283 -3.88 5.92 2.36
CA LEU A 283 -3.98 6.92 1.30
C LEU A 283 -3.13 8.15 1.62
N TYR A 284 -3.29 8.67 2.84
CA TYR A 284 -2.59 9.84 3.32
C TYR A 284 -1.07 9.63 3.36
N VAL A 285 -0.60 8.53 3.93
CA VAL A 285 0.82 8.14 3.86
C VAL A 285 1.29 7.97 2.41
N GLY A 286 0.35 7.64 1.52
CA GLY A 286 0.55 7.50 0.09
C GLY A 286 0.79 8.76 -0.71
N THR A 287 0.46 9.96 -0.22
CA THR A 287 0.93 11.22 -0.85
C THR A 287 2.44 11.35 -0.78
N GLY A 288 3.10 10.50 0.00
CA GLY A 288 4.54 10.52 0.18
C GLY A 288 4.91 11.52 1.25
N TYR A 289 5.95 12.28 0.96
CA TYR A 289 6.65 13.15 1.89
C TYR A 289 5.85 14.39 2.34
N VAL A 290 4.52 14.36 2.23
CA VAL A 290 3.73 15.59 2.09
C VAL A 290 2.55 15.62 3.02
N SER A 291 2.84 16.20 4.17
CA SER A 291 2.16 17.41 4.67
C SER A 291 3.09 18.24 5.57
N ASN A 292 4.18 17.62 6.03
CA ASN A 292 5.32 18.28 6.62
C ASN A 292 6.54 17.45 6.17
N PRO A 293 7.43 17.97 5.30
CA PRO A 293 8.56 17.21 4.75
C PRO A 293 9.52 16.66 5.82
N TYR A 294 9.34 17.08 7.07
CA TYR A 294 10.23 16.79 8.18
C TYR A 294 9.61 15.81 9.15
N ASN A 295 8.27 15.74 9.28
CA ASN A 295 7.55 14.75 10.09
C ASN A 295 7.31 13.43 9.36
N ILE A 296 8.35 12.88 8.72
CA ILE A 296 8.18 11.72 7.86
C ILE A 296 8.75 10.49 8.54
N ALA A 297 8.01 9.42 8.52
CA ALA A 297 8.43 8.07 8.80
C ALA A 297 7.24 7.26 8.31
N TRP A 298 7.53 6.11 7.75
CA TRP A 298 6.47 5.19 7.36
C TRP A 298 6.03 4.42 8.60
N LEU A 299 5.47 5.16 9.57
CA LEU A 299 5.02 4.71 10.87
C LEU A 299 3.58 5.17 11.04
N ASP A 300 2.72 4.23 11.44
CA ASP A 300 1.35 4.51 11.88
C ASP A 300 1.26 5.79 12.76
N PRO A 301 2.17 6.00 13.74
CA PRO A 301 2.28 7.22 14.54
C PRO A 301 2.19 8.58 13.80
N ILE A 302 2.62 8.68 12.53
CA ILE A 302 2.52 9.97 11.81
C ILE A 302 1.12 10.26 11.34
N GLY A 303 0.40 9.23 10.90
CA GLY A 303 -1.02 9.38 10.63
C GLY A 303 -1.76 9.80 11.90
N GLU A 304 -1.34 9.29 13.05
CA GLU A 304 -1.86 9.70 14.36
C GLU A 304 -1.60 11.19 14.64
N ILE A 305 -0.33 11.62 14.62
CA ILE A 305 0.08 13.01 14.86
C ILE A 305 -0.61 13.95 13.86
N HIS A 306 -0.60 13.62 12.58
CA HIS A 306 -1.19 14.48 11.56
C HIS A 306 -2.72 14.50 11.66
N ALA A 307 -3.38 13.38 11.97
CA ALA A 307 -4.82 13.41 12.23
C ALA A 307 -5.16 14.36 13.39
N GLN A 308 -4.35 14.40 14.45
CA GLN A 308 -4.50 15.39 15.53
C GLN A 308 -4.24 16.83 15.07
N LEU A 309 -3.26 17.06 14.20
CA LEU A 309 -3.02 18.40 13.62
C LEU A 309 -4.17 18.87 12.73
N TYR A 310 -4.80 17.98 11.96
CA TYR A 310 -5.96 18.31 11.12
C TYR A 310 -7.27 18.42 11.92
N LYS A 311 -7.46 17.58 12.95
CA LYS A 311 -8.65 17.53 13.80
C LYS A 311 -8.23 17.17 15.24
N PRO A 312 -7.91 18.18 16.07
CA PRO A 312 -7.56 17.95 17.47
C PRO A 312 -8.63 17.15 18.21
N GLY A 313 -8.21 16.18 19.03
CA GLY A 313 -9.09 15.31 19.81
C GLY A 313 -9.69 14.14 19.03
N VAL A 314 -9.29 13.91 17.78
CA VAL A 314 -9.74 12.72 17.03
C VAL A 314 -9.22 11.45 17.71
N SER A 315 -10.06 10.44 17.89
CA SER A 315 -9.60 9.18 18.49
C SER A 315 -8.62 8.47 17.55
N ILE A 316 -7.41 8.21 18.06
CA ILE A 316 -6.33 7.54 17.35
C ILE A 316 -6.57 6.03 17.40
N HIS A 317 -7.47 5.55 16.56
CA HIS A 317 -7.73 4.13 16.40
C HIS A 317 -7.94 3.83 14.93
N HIS A 318 -7.19 2.89 14.34
CA HIS A 318 -7.23 2.64 12.88
C HIS A 318 -8.61 2.25 12.36
N GLY A 319 -9.43 1.57 13.18
CA GLY A 319 -10.83 1.28 12.88
C GLY A 319 -11.82 2.45 13.06
N ASN A 320 -11.37 3.60 13.57
CA ASN A 320 -12.23 4.76 13.81
C ASN A 320 -12.52 5.50 12.48
N LYS A 321 -13.82 5.69 12.19
CA LYS A 321 -14.27 6.34 10.94
C LYS A 321 -13.83 7.80 10.84
N ASP A 322 -13.84 8.54 11.94
CA ASP A 322 -13.46 9.95 11.97
C ASP A 322 -11.97 10.12 11.72
N PHE A 323 -11.14 9.24 12.28
CA PHE A 323 -9.71 9.20 12.02
C PHE A 323 -9.42 8.97 10.52
N GLN A 324 -10.03 7.93 9.95
CA GLN A 324 -9.87 7.62 8.52
C GLN A 324 -10.44 8.74 7.62
N HIS A 325 -11.57 9.33 7.97
CA HIS A 325 -12.15 10.43 7.19
C HIS A 325 -11.27 11.69 7.22
N THR A 326 -10.70 12.01 8.38
CA THR A 326 -9.80 13.17 8.56
C THR A 326 -8.58 13.04 7.63
N LEU A 327 -7.90 11.90 7.69
CA LEU A 327 -6.73 11.63 6.84
C LEU A 327 -7.08 11.53 5.34
N GLN A 328 -8.24 10.98 5.00
CA GLN A 328 -8.71 10.97 3.61
C GLN A 328 -8.98 12.38 3.09
N THR A 329 -9.53 13.26 3.92
CA THR A 329 -9.81 14.66 3.55
C THR A 329 -8.52 15.42 3.35
N ALA A 330 -7.57 15.25 4.27
CA ALA A 330 -6.21 15.77 4.14
C ALA A 330 -5.53 15.31 2.85
N TRP A 331 -5.62 14.00 2.54
CA TRP A 331 -5.09 13.44 1.30
C TRP A 331 -5.69 14.12 0.05
N ARG A 332 -7.02 14.27 -0.01
CA ARG A 332 -7.72 14.93 -1.13
C ARG A 332 -7.26 16.37 -1.30
N GLN A 333 -7.03 17.07 -0.20
CA GLN A 333 -6.55 18.44 -0.24
C GLN A 333 -5.12 18.51 -0.80
N VAL A 334 -4.21 17.67 -0.29
CA VAL A 334 -2.81 17.61 -0.75
C VAL A 334 -2.71 17.31 -2.24
N ILE A 335 -3.45 16.32 -2.76
CA ILE A 335 -3.39 15.99 -4.19
C ILE A 335 -3.97 17.09 -5.08
N THR A 336 -4.85 17.94 -4.54
CA THR A 336 -5.50 19.01 -5.29
C THR A 336 -4.63 20.26 -5.30
N GLU A 337 -4.07 20.63 -4.15
CA GLU A 337 -3.24 21.83 -3.99
C GLU A 337 -1.80 21.61 -4.48
N SER A 338 -1.29 20.38 -4.36
CA SER A 338 0.10 20.06 -4.65
C SER A 338 0.28 18.72 -5.40
N PRO A 339 -0.31 18.55 -6.60
CA PRO A 339 -0.25 17.30 -7.35
C PRO A 339 1.16 16.86 -7.77
N TRP A 340 2.12 17.79 -7.89
CA TRP A 340 3.50 17.45 -8.24
C TRP A 340 4.17 16.60 -7.15
N LEU A 341 3.75 16.74 -5.90
CA LEU A 341 4.29 15.97 -4.78
C LEU A 341 3.94 14.49 -4.88
N LEU A 342 2.73 14.18 -5.37
CA LEU A 342 2.34 12.81 -5.69
C LEU A 342 3.23 12.23 -6.81
N LEU A 343 3.56 13.03 -7.83
CA LEU A 343 4.41 12.61 -8.95
C LEU A 343 5.87 12.41 -8.52
N GLU A 344 6.40 13.32 -7.72
CA GLU A 344 7.73 13.24 -7.14
C GLU A 344 7.85 11.98 -6.26
N ASN A 345 6.88 11.78 -5.36
CA ASN A 345 6.81 10.57 -4.55
C ASN A 345 6.73 9.29 -5.42
N ALA A 346 5.86 9.27 -6.42
CA ALA A 346 5.76 8.15 -7.34
C ALA A 346 7.08 7.89 -8.08
N TYR A 347 7.79 8.94 -8.49
CA TYR A 347 9.10 8.85 -9.12
C TYR A 347 10.15 8.27 -8.17
N HIS A 348 10.27 8.77 -6.94
CA HIS A 348 11.23 8.26 -5.96
C HIS A 348 10.96 6.80 -5.60
N LYS A 349 9.69 6.42 -5.42
CA LYS A 349 9.29 5.04 -5.14
C LYS A 349 9.53 4.12 -6.35
N ALA A 350 9.26 4.58 -7.57
CA ALA A 350 9.56 3.84 -8.78
C ALA A 350 11.08 3.64 -8.98
N LYS A 351 11.89 4.69 -8.73
CA LYS A 351 13.36 4.61 -8.76
C LYS A 351 13.89 3.63 -7.72
N PHE A 352 13.32 3.65 -6.52
CA PHE A 352 13.63 2.68 -5.48
C PHE A 352 13.31 1.26 -5.92
N MET A 353 12.10 1.02 -6.42
CA MET A 353 11.63 -0.29 -6.88
C MET A 353 12.50 -0.81 -8.03
N ASP A 354 12.86 0.03 -9.00
CA ASP A 354 13.77 -0.34 -10.09
C ASP A 354 15.16 -0.70 -9.54
N SER A 355 15.73 0.12 -8.66
CA SER A 355 17.03 -0.20 -8.03
C SER A 355 16.99 -1.52 -7.26
N PHE A 356 15.91 -1.77 -6.52
CA PHE A 356 15.67 -3.02 -5.80
C PHE A 356 15.64 -4.22 -6.75
N LEU A 357 14.79 -4.15 -7.79
CA LEU A 357 14.61 -5.22 -8.77
C LEU A 357 15.85 -5.47 -9.65
N ARG A 358 16.75 -4.48 -9.80
CA ARG A 358 18.00 -4.64 -10.54
C ARG A 358 19.16 -5.15 -9.70
N ASN A 359 19.33 -4.62 -8.50
CA ASN A 359 20.56 -4.79 -7.74
C ASN A 359 20.43 -5.84 -6.63
N GLY A 360 19.22 -6.16 -6.18
CA GLY A 360 18.97 -7.08 -5.06
C GLY A 360 19.59 -6.62 -3.73
N LYS A 361 20.25 -5.46 -3.72
CA LYS A 361 20.85 -4.85 -2.54
C LYS A 361 19.82 -3.90 -1.96
N THR A 362 19.46 -4.18 -0.73
CA THR A 362 18.55 -3.36 0.05
C THR A 362 19.22 -3.13 1.40
N PRO A 363 19.24 -1.89 1.89
CA PRO A 363 19.63 -1.57 3.26
C PRO A 363 18.57 -1.95 4.32
N TYR A 364 17.47 -2.61 3.94
CA TYR A 364 16.35 -2.97 4.83
C TYR A 364 16.48 -4.41 5.34
N PRO A 365 16.56 -4.64 6.66
CA PRO A 365 16.64 -5.98 7.25
C PRO A 365 15.36 -6.83 7.08
N SER A 366 14.17 -6.23 6.97
CA SER A 366 12.93 -6.99 6.65
C SER A 366 12.86 -7.37 5.18
N ALA A 367 13.49 -6.58 4.30
CA ALA A 367 13.66 -6.95 2.91
C ALA A 367 14.73 -8.02 2.73
N PHE A 368 15.43 -8.46 3.79
CA PHE A 368 16.28 -9.67 3.74
C PHE A 368 15.45 -10.92 3.41
N LEU A 369 14.15 -10.93 3.75
CA LEU A 369 13.19 -11.96 3.32
C LEU A 369 12.91 -11.91 1.80
N TYR A 370 13.07 -10.75 1.16
CA TYR A 370 12.87 -10.54 -0.29
C TYR A 370 14.18 -10.43 -1.09
N ALA A 371 15.30 -10.12 -0.44
CA ALA A 371 16.63 -9.94 -1.03
C ALA A 371 17.27 -11.30 -1.39
N ASN A 372 16.76 -12.40 -0.82
CA ASN A 372 17.06 -13.75 -1.29
C ASN A 372 16.42 -14.10 -2.65
N GLN A 373 15.67 -13.18 -3.27
CA GLN A 373 15.26 -13.33 -4.66
C GLN A 373 16.49 -13.30 -5.57
N SER A 374 16.90 -14.53 -5.90
CA SER A 374 17.98 -14.96 -6.79
C SER A 374 18.20 -14.08 -8.03
N GLY A 375 19.36 -14.23 -8.67
CA GLY A 375 19.62 -13.69 -10.02
C GLY A 375 18.48 -13.96 -11.03
N THR A 376 17.65 -14.97 -10.80
CA THR A 376 16.46 -15.30 -11.57
C THR A 376 15.42 -14.18 -11.60
N MET A 377 15.03 -13.58 -10.47
CA MET A 377 14.00 -12.51 -10.50
C MET A 377 14.49 -11.25 -11.20
N ARG A 378 15.80 -10.97 -11.10
CA ARG A 378 16.43 -9.88 -11.86
C ARG A 378 16.42 -10.15 -13.35
N LEU A 379 16.78 -11.38 -13.74
CA LEU A 379 16.71 -11.82 -15.13
C LEU A 379 15.27 -11.71 -15.67
N LEU A 380 14.28 -12.20 -14.92
CA LEU A 380 12.87 -12.11 -15.28
C LEU A 380 12.43 -10.65 -15.37
N TYR A 381 12.83 -9.77 -14.46
CA TYR A 381 12.53 -8.34 -14.57
C TYR A 381 13.04 -7.74 -15.91
N TYR A 382 14.30 -7.99 -16.29
CA TYR A 382 14.82 -7.50 -17.58
C TYR A 382 14.13 -8.14 -18.79
N LEU A 383 13.86 -9.44 -18.74
CA LEU A 383 13.13 -10.14 -19.81
C LEU A 383 11.72 -9.58 -19.96
N SER A 384 11.05 -9.20 -18.86
CA SER A 384 9.72 -8.63 -18.91
C SER A 384 9.68 -7.30 -19.68
N TRP A 385 10.68 -6.43 -19.49
CA TRP A 385 10.84 -5.21 -20.29
C TRP A 385 11.03 -5.53 -21.77
N GLY A 386 11.88 -6.52 -22.08
CA GLY A 386 12.07 -6.98 -23.45
C GLY A 386 10.77 -7.45 -24.11
N VAL A 387 9.97 -8.27 -23.41
CA VAL A 387 8.68 -8.75 -23.90
C VAL A 387 7.68 -7.61 -24.06
N MET A 388 7.58 -6.70 -23.08
CA MET A 388 6.70 -5.53 -23.14
C MET A 388 7.02 -4.65 -24.34
N LEU A 389 8.31 -4.39 -24.61
CA LEU A 389 8.73 -3.57 -25.74
C LEU A 389 8.56 -4.30 -27.09
N ALA A 390 8.75 -5.62 -27.13
CA ALA A 390 8.57 -6.43 -28.34
C ALA A 390 7.10 -6.64 -28.73
N ALA A 391 6.19 -6.67 -27.74
CA ALA A 391 4.77 -6.96 -27.94
C ALA A 391 4.07 -6.02 -28.97
N PRO A 392 4.23 -4.68 -28.91
CA PRO A 392 3.71 -3.78 -29.94
C PRO A 392 4.17 -4.11 -31.36
N PHE A 393 5.45 -4.44 -31.55
CA PHE A 393 5.98 -4.83 -32.86
C PHE A 393 5.32 -6.11 -33.37
N PHE A 394 5.14 -7.10 -32.49
CA PHE A 394 4.45 -8.33 -32.85
C PHE A 394 2.97 -8.09 -33.21
N ILE A 395 2.29 -7.23 -32.46
CA ILE A 395 0.90 -6.82 -32.72
C ILE A 395 0.76 -6.17 -34.10
N ILE A 396 1.70 -5.27 -34.45
CA ILE A 396 1.74 -4.60 -35.76
C ILE A 396 2.06 -5.62 -36.87
N TYR A 397 3.08 -6.45 -36.67
CA TYR A 397 3.50 -7.48 -37.64
C TYR A 397 2.38 -8.48 -37.95
N ARG A 398 1.70 -8.99 -36.91
CA ARG A 398 0.54 -9.90 -37.03
C ARG A 398 -0.77 -9.18 -37.33
N LYS A 399 -0.77 -7.84 -37.35
CA LYS A 399 -1.95 -6.99 -37.55
C LYS A 399 -3.09 -7.32 -36.58
N SER A 400 -2.81 -7.70 -35.33
CA SER A 400 -3.79 -8.30 -34.40
C SER A 400 -4.51 -7.27 -33.51
N VAL A 401 -5.79 -7.00 -33.76
CA VAL A 401 -6.62 -6.14 -32.89
C VAL A 401 -6.83 -6.77 -31.51
N TYR A 402 -6.94 -8.09 -31.44
CA TYR A 402 -7.02 -8.83 -30.18
C TYR A 402 -5.73 -8.75 -29.37
N GLY A 403 -4.58 -8.79 -30.04
CA GLY A 403 -3.27 -8.58 -29.42
C GLY A 403 -3.15 -7.18 -28.82
N LEU A 404 -3.69 -6.16 -29.49
CA LEU A 404 -3.75 -4.79 -28.97
C LEU A 404 -4.64 -4.67 -27.73
N TYR A 405 -5.84 -5.27 -27.77
CA TYR A 405 -6.74 -5.34 -26.61
C TYR A 405 -6.05 -5.98 -25.39
N MET A 406 -5.43 -7.13 -25.63
CA MET A 406 -4.72 -7.91 -24.62
C MET A 406 -3.58 -7.12 -23.99
N TYR A 407 -2.72 -6.53 -24.83
CA TYR A 407 -1.59 -5.74 -24.40
C TYR A 407 -2.03 -4.49 -23.63
N GLY A 408 -3.04 -3.77 -24.11
CA GLY A 408 -3.59 -2.60 -23.40
C GLY A 408 -4.16 -2.96 -22.03
N SER A 409 -4.93 -4.05 -21.94
CA SER A 409 -5.51 -4.52 -20.66
C SER A 409 -4.43 -4.98 -19.68
N LEU A 410 -3.38 -5.63 -20.17
CA LEU A 410 -2.22 -6.03 -19.38
C LEU A 410 -1.45 -4.83 -18.86
N VAL A 411 -1.21 -3.81 -19.69
CA VAL A 411 -0.55 -2.56 -19.25
C VAL A 411 -1.34 -1.94 -18.08
N MET A 412 -2.67 -1.87 -18.20
CA MET A 412 -3.52 -1.35 -17.11
C MET A 412 -3.44 -2.21 -15.84
N MET A 413 -3.42 -3.53 -15.97
CA MET A 413 -3.24 -4.45 -14.84
C MET A 413 -1.87 -4.23 -14.17
N THR A 414 -0.78 -4.13 -14.93
CA THR A 414 0.57 -3.87 -14.41
C THR A 414 0.64 -2.53 -13.69
N LEU A 415 0.03 -1.47 -14.25
CA LEU A 415 -0.09 -0.18 -13.58
C LEU A 415 -0.86 -0.30 -12.25
N GLY A 416 -1.98 -1.03 -12.27
CA GLY A 416 -2.77 -1.33 -11.07
C GLY A 416 -2.03 -2.15 -10.02
N ALA A 417 -1.15 -3.06 -10.44
CA ALA A 417 -0.29 -3.85 -9.57
C ALA A 417 0.81 -3.00 -8.92
N CYS A 418 1.24 -1.93 -9.59
CA CYS A 418 2.18 -0.95 -9.06
C CYS A 418 1.54 0.07 -8.11
N VAL A 419 0.21 0.10 -7.95
CA VAL A 419 -0.45 1.06 -7.05
C VAL A 419 0.03 0.88 -5.61
N GLY A 420 0.03 -0.33 -5.06
CA GLY A 420 0.54 -0.59 -3.70
C GLY A 420 1.95 -0.02 -3.43
N PRO A 421 2.98 -0.33 -4.25
CA PRO A 421 4.32 0.19 -4.01
C PRO A 421 4.47 1.69 -4.30
N ILE A 422 3.66 2.26 -5.20
CA ILE A 422 3.70 3.69 -5.54
C ILE A 422 2.92 4.53 -4.51
N SER A 423 1.74 4.07 -4.10
CA SER A 423 0.84 4.78 -3.18
C SER A 423 1.00 4.34 -1.74
N GLY A 424 1.77 3.31 -1.42
CA GLY A 424 1.96 2.81 -0.07
C GLY A 424 3.44 2.81 0.26
N PHE A 425 4.06 1.65 0.20
CA PHE A 425 5.45 1.45 0.53
C PHE A 425 6.18 0.65 -0.55
N PRO A 426 7.40 1.04 -0.95
CA PRO A 426 8.09 0.37 -2.06
C PRO A 426 8.40 -1.11 -1.83
N SER A 427 8.30 -1.65 -0.62
CA SER A 427 8.43 -3.10 -0.39
C SER A 427 7.16 -3.89 -0.74
N TYR A 428 6.05 -3.24 -1.09
CA TYR A 428 4.85 -3.87 -1.68
C TYR A 428 5.08 -4.28 -3.15
N ILE A 429 6.24 -4.86 -3.44
CA ILE A 429 6.63 -5.43 -4.73
C ILE A 429 5.91 -6.72 -5.19
N PRO A 430 5.08 -7.44 -4.40
CA PRO A 430 4.43 -8.66 -4.87
C PRO A 430 3.52 -8.47 -6.10
N GLY A 431 2.85 -7.32 -6.22
CA GLY A 431 2.08 -6.96 -7.42
C GLY A 431 2.96 -6.85 -8.67
N PRO A 432 4.01 -6.00 -8.66
CA PRO A 432 4.99 -5.94 -9.74
C PRO A 432 5.63 -7.28 -10.09
N GLN A 433 5.98 -8.10 -9.09
CA GLN A 433 6.54 -9.44 -9.31
C GLN A 433 5.54 -10.37 -10.00
N GLY A 434 4.28 -10.36 -9.59
CA GLY A 434 3.20 -11.08 -10.29
C GLY A 434 3.06 -10.61 -11.75
N SER A 435 3.17 -9.31 -11.98
CA SER A 435 3.09 -8.73 -13.34
C SER A 435 4.24 -9.21 -14.22
N VAL A 436 5.47 -9.27 -13.70
CA VAL A 436 6.63 -9.84 -14.40
C VAL A 436 6.35 -11.27 -14.86
N LEU A 437 5.76 -12.10 -13.99
CA LEU A 437 5.43 -13.49 -14.32
C LEU A 437 4.35 -13.58 -15.40
N VAL A 438 3.29 -12.77 -15.32
CA VAL A 438 2.26 -12.71 -16.37
C VAL A 438 2.87 -12.25 -17.70
N ILE A 439 3.71 -11.21 -17.67
CA ILE A 439 4.37 -10.67 -18.86
C ILE A 439 5.22 -11.75 -19.54
N ILE A 440 5.98 -12.55 -18.80
CA ILE A 440 6.89 -13.52 -19.41
C ILE A 440 6.15 -14.78 -19.87
N PHE A 441 5.26 -15.31 -19.04
CA PHE A 441 4.71 -16.65 -19.27
C PHE A 441 3.34 -16.63 -19.95
N MET A 442 2.57 -15.55 -19.83
CA MET A 442 1.21 -15.48 -20.38
C MET A 442 1.10 -14.58 -21.61
N VAL A 443 1.85 -13.47 -21.69
CA VAL A 443 1.76 -12.56 -22.84
C VAL A 443 2.24 -13.22 -24.14
N PRO A 444 3.40 -13.91 -24.22
CA PRO A 444 3.83 -14.53 -25.47
C PRO A 444 2.84 -15.56 -26.04
N PRO A 445 2.35 -16.57 -25.28
CA PRO A 445 1.41 -17.54 -25.84
C PRO A 445 0.09 -16.87 -26.23
N ALA A 446 -0.35 -15.87 -25.48
CA ALA A 446 -1.63 -15.23 -25.73
C ALA A 446 -1.55 -14.25 -26.93
N LEU A 447 -0.43 -13.54 -27.12
CA LEU A 447 -0.17 -12.77 -28.35
C LEU A 447 -0.06 -13.69 -29.55
N TRP A 448 0.71 -14.78 -29.46
CA TRP A 448 0.86 -15.77 -30.52
C TRP A 448 -0.51 -16.29 -30.98
N TYR A 449 -1.33 -16.71 -30.02
CA TYR A 449 -2.65 -17.27 -30.29
C TYR A 449 -3.64 -16.21 -30.78
N SER A 450 -3.55 -14.96 -30.32
CA SER A 450 -4.34 -13.84 -30.85
C SER A 450 -4.05 -13.55 -32.33
N GLY A 451 -2.82 -13.79 -32.78
CA GLY A 451 -2.43 -13.63 -34.19
C GLY A 451 -3.03 -14.67 -35.14
N LEU A 452 -3.70 -15.69 -34.61
CA LEU A 452 -4.47 -16.67 -35.39
C LEU A 452 -5.93 -16.23 -35.61
N LEU A 453 -6.39 -15.20 -34.90
CA LEU A 453 -7.76 -14.69 -35.05
C LEU A 453 -7.85 -13.73 -36.26
N PRO A 454 -9.01 -13.68 -36.93
CA PRO A 454 -9.25 -12.72 -38.02
C PRO A 454 -9.02 -11.29 -37.54
N SER A 455 -8.27 -10.51 -38.32
CA SER A 455 -7.96 -9.13 -37.98
C SER A 455 -7.80 -8.24 -39.20
N ASP A 456 -8.05 -6.93 -39.04
CA ASP A 456 -7.95 -5.92 -40.09
C ASP A 456 -6.89 -4.86 -39.73
N SER A 457 -5.91 -4.70 -40.62
CA SER A 457 -4.87 -3.66 -40.48
C SER A 457 -5.40 -2.23 -40.47
N ARG A 458 -6.48 -1.92 -41.20
CA ARG A 458 -7.02 -0.55 -41.24
C ARG A 458 -7.68 -0.20 -39.91
N LEU A 459 -8.46 -1.13 -39.37
CA LEU A 459 -9.02 -1.01 -38.03
C LEU A 459 -7.91 -0.84 -36.98
N LEU A 460 -6.87 -1.68 -37.02
CA LEU A 460 -5.73 -1.60 -36.09
C LEU A 460 -5.04 -0.23 -36.15
N GLN A 461 -4.70 0.26 -37.34
CA GLN A 461 -4.03 1.57 -37.51
C GLN A 461 -4.87 2.73 -36.95
N ARG A 462 -6.19 2.71 -37.13
CA ARG A 462 -7.08 3.75 -36.57
C ARG A 462 -7.17 3.68 -35.06
N ILE A 463 -7.27 2.48 -34.48
CA ILE A 463 -7.27 2.33 -33.02
C ILE A 463 -5.96 2.85 -32.44
N LEU A 464 -4.82 2.48 -33.04
CA LEU A 464 -3.50 2.99 -32.62
C LEU A 464 -3.41 4.52 -32.74
N GLY A 465 -3.92 5.09 -33.82
CA GLY A 465 -3.99 6.55 -34.00
C GLY A 465 -4.84 7.25 -32.93
N ILE A 466 -5.99 6.67 -32.57
CA ILE A 466 -6.88 7.21 -31.52
C ILE A 466 -6.24 7.07 -30.13
N ILE A 467 -5.66 5.91 -29.82
CA ILE A 467 -4.93 5.70 -28.56
C ILE A 467 -3.77 6.69 -28.45
N GLY A 468 -2.99 6.85 -29.52
CA GLY A 468 -1.89 7.80 -29.58
C GLY A 468 -2.35 9.25 -29.38
N ALA A 469 -3.41 9.67 -30.08
CA ALA A 469 -3.99 11.01 -29.92
C ALA A 469 -4.52 11.24 -28.50
N PHE A 470 -5.23 10.25 -27.93
CA PHE A 470 -5.73 10.32 -26.56
C PHE A 470 -4.59 10.41 -25.53
N ALA A 471 -3.54 9.61 -25.69
CA ALA A 471 -2.36 9.67 -24.82
C ALA A 471 -1.71 11.06 -24.85
N VAL A 472 -1.55 11.66 -26.04
CA VAL A 472 -1.03 13.03 -26.18
C VAL A 472 -1.94 14.04 -25.47
N ILE A 473 -3.26 13.95 -25.66
CA ILE A 473 -4.24 14.84 -24.99
C ILE A 473 -4.13 14.72 -23.48
N VAL A 474 -4.08 13.49 -22.93
CA VAL A 474 -3.95 13.25 -21.49
C VAL A 474 -2.65 13.85 -20.96
N VAL A 475 -1.52 13.62 -21.64
CA VAL A 475 -0.22 14.19 -21.22
C VAL A 475 -0.27 15.72 -21.23
N VAL A 476 -0.86 16.34 -22.27
CA VAL A 476 -0.98 17.80 -22.37
C VAL A 476 -1.88 18.36 -21.27
N LEU A 477 -3.03 17.72 -20.99
CA LEU A 477 -3.95 18.13 -19.94
C LEU A 477 -3.33 17.97 -18.55
N MET A 478 -2.61 16.87 -18.31
CA MET A 478 -1.85 16.66 -17.06
C MET A 478 -0.77 17.73 -16.90
N ALA A 479 0.02 18.00 -17.93
CA ALA A 479 1.06 19.04 -17.90
C ALA A 479 0.47 20.43 -17.64
N ALA A 480 -0.64 20.78 -18.29
CA ALA A 480 -1.33 22.04 -18.07
C ALA A 480 -1.88 22.13 -16.63
N GLY A 481 -2.49 21.07 -16.12
CA GLY A 481 -2.98 21.01 -14.73
C GLY A 481 -1.85 21.17 -13.71
N ILE A 482 -0.73 20.46 -13.90
CA ILE A 482 0.48 20.59 -13.06
C ILE A 482 1.01 22.03 -13.12
N TYR A 483 1.08 22.63 -14.31
CA TYR A 483 1.56 24.00 -14.47
C TYR A 483 0.67 25.03 -13.78
N ILE A 484 -0.66 24.92 -13.89
CA ILE A 484 -1.60 25.81 -13.19
C ILE A 484 -1.42 25.71 -11.66
N GLN A 485 -1.31 24.49 -11.14
CA GLN A 485 -1.12 24.28 -9.70
C GLN A 485 0.25 24.77 -9.25
N TRP A 486 1.29 24.57 -10.06
CA TRP A 486 2.62 25.13 -9.81
C TRP A 486 2.60 26.66 -9.73
N GLN A 487 1.86 27.34 -10.61
CA GLN A 487 1.72 28.81 -10.54
C GLN A 487 0.99 29.25 -9.26
N ALA A 488 -0.09 28.57 -8.89
CA ALA A 488 -0.81 28.85 -7.64
C ALA A 488 0.09 28.64 -6.42
N PHE A 489 0.92 27.60 -6.44
CA PHE A 489 1.90 27.31 -5.41
C PHE A 489 3.00 28.38 -5.32
N GLN A 490 3.58 28.79 -6.45
CA GLN A 490 4.57 29.86 -6.49
C GLN A 490 4.00 31.18 -5.95
N LYS A 491 2.73 31.47 -6.24
CA LYS A 491 2.03 32.60 -5.64
C LYS A 491 1.92 32.47 -4.12
N ARG A 492 1.55 31.30 -3.59
CA ARG A 492 1.49 31.08 -2.12
C ARG A 492 2.86 31.25 -1.45
N ILE A 493 3.92 30.78 -2.08
CA ILE A 493 5.30 30.99 -1.61
C ILE A 493 5.60 32.49 -1.52
N GLN A 494 5.28 33.26 -2.56
CA GLN A 494 5.44 34.73 -2.56
C GLN A 494 4.56 35.41 -1.51
N ASP A 495 3.33 34.95 -1.31
CA ASP A 495 2.43 35.50 -0.29
C ASP A 495 3.02 35.30 1.11
N ILE A 496 3.61 34.14 1.39
CA ILE A 496 4.26 33.83 2.69
C ILE A 496 5.52 34.66 2.91
N GLU A 497 6.27 34.94 1.85
CA GLU A 497 7.44 35.83 1.94
C GLU A 497 7.04 37.26 2.30
N ASN A 498 5.88 37.74 1.85
CA ASN A 498 5.51 39.17 1.94
C ASN A 498 4.45 39.49 3.00
N ALA A 499 3.63 38.53 3.42
CA ALA A 499 2.58 38.72 4.40
C ALA A 499 3.11 38.81 5.84
N ASP A 500 2.23 39.21 6.76
CA ASP A 500 2.48 39.10 8.20
C ASP A 500 2.61 37.60 8.57
N PRO A 501 3.79 37.15 9.01
CA PRO A 501 4.02 35.74 9.26
C PRO A 501 3.19 35.23 10.44
N MET A 502 2.86 36.06 11.43
CA MET A 502 2.05 35.62 12.56
C MET A 502 0.60 35.41 12.13
N ALA A 503 0.02 36.34 11.38
CA ALA A 503 -1.31 36.18 10.81
C ALA A 503 -1.42 34.94 9.90
N GLU A 504 -0.39 34.67 9.08
CA GLU A 504 -0.36 33.51 8.21
C GLU A 504 -0.17 32.18 8.98
N ILE A 505 0.61 32.16 10.05
CA ILE A 505 0.70 31.00 10.96
C ILE A 505 -0.66 30.74 11.61
N GLN A 506 -1.38 31.76 12.08
CA GLN A 506 -2.73 31.55 12.66
C GLN A 506 -3.74 31.09 11.60
N ARG A 507 -3.62 31.57 10.36
CA ARG A 507 -4.54 31.22 9.27
C ARG A 507 -4.31 29.82 8.71
N GLN A 508 -3.05 29.40 8.60
CA GLN A 508 -2.66 28.15 7.93
C GLN A 508 -2.21 27.05 8.90
N GLU A 509 -1.92 27.40 10.15
CA GLU A 509 -1.45 26.51 11.21
C GLU A 509 -0.24 25.67 10.72
N PHE A 510 -0.20 24.36 10.99
CA PHE A 510 0.89 23.48 10.55
C PHE A 510 1.16 23.52 9.03
N ARG A 511 0.18 23.92 8.21
CA ARG A 511 0.36 24.02 6.75
C ARG A 511 1.30 25.16 6.37
N TYR A 512 1.41 26.19 7.20
CA TYR A 512 2.42 27.25 7.01
C TYR A 512 3.83 26.66 6.92
N GLY A 513 4.12 25.66 7.77
CA GLY A 513 5.40 24.97 7.79
C GLY A 513 5.77 24.34 6.45
N HIS A 514 4.81 23.76 5.72
CA HIS A 514 5.06 23.17 4.40
C HIS A 514 5.72 24.17 3.44
N TYR A 515 5.20 25.39 3.39
CA TYR A 515 5.68 26.42 2.49
C TYR A 515 6.93 27.14 3.01
N PHE A 516 6.97 27.46 4.31
CA PHE A 516 8.13 28.08 4.95
C PHE A 516 9.39 27.24 4.71
N ASN A 517 9.27 25.93 4.83
CA ASN A 517 10.40 25.03 4.71
C ASN A 517 10.94 24.89 3.28
N MET A 518 10.18 25.31 2.26
CA MET A 518 10.61 25.32 0.85
C MET A 518 11.36 26.60 0.46
N LEU A 519 11.40 27.58 1.35
CA LEU A 519 12.14 28.82 1.16
C LEU A 519 13.65 28.61 1.32
N SER A 520 14.45 29.50 0.73
CA SER A 520 15.89 29.52 1.02
C SER A 520 16.15 29.88 2.48
N ALA A 521 17.27 29.42 3.04
CA ALA A 521 17.66 29.71 4.42
C ALA A 521 17.69 31.22 4.74
N GLU A 522 18.07 32.05 3.76
CA GLU A 522 18.05 33.52 3.87
C GLU A 522 16.62 34.06 4.05
N LYS A 523 15.67 33.59 3.24
CA LYS A 523 14.27 34.00 3.32
C LYS A 523 13.60 33.48 4.61
N GLN A 524 13.95 32.28 5.03
CA GLN A 524 13.52 31.71 6.31
C GLN A 524 14.02 32.57 7.47
N ALA A 525 15.30 32.95 7.49
CA ALA A 525 15.87 33.84 8.50
C ALA A 525 15.13 35.19 8.55
N ALA A 526 14.89 35.81 7.40
CA ALA A 526 14.15 37.08 7.33
C ALA A 526 12.71 36.97 7.87
N ILE A 527 12.03 35.83 7.67
CA ILE A 527 10.71 35.57 8.26
C ILE A 527 10.83 35.41 9.78
N ILE A 528 11.82 34.66 10.28
CA ILE A 528 12.06 34.48 11.72
C ILE A 528 12.31 35.82 12.39
N ASP A 529 13.15 36.66 11.80
CA ASP A 529 13.46 37.99 12.33
C ASP A 529 12.20 38.86 12.43
N ARG A 530 11.36 38.86 11.40
CA ARG A 530 10.07 39.56 11.43
C ARG A 530 9.12 39.00 12.48
N LEU A 531 9.05 37.68 12.64
CA LEU A 531 8.24 37.04 13.69
C LEU A 531 8.66 37.50 15.08
N LEU A 532 9.97 37.45 15.37
CA LEU A 532 10.52 37.86 16.66
C LEU A 532 10.34 39.35 16.94
N GLN A 533 10.26 40.19 15.90
CA GLN A 533 10.01 41.63 16.02
C GLN A 533 8.55 42.00 16.29
N THR A 534 7.59 41.08 16.12
CA THR A 534 6.16 41.38 16.36
C THR A 534 5.84 41.66 17.83
N GLY A 535 6.62 41.13 18.76
CA GLY A 535 6.36 41.23 20.21
C GLY A 535 5.10 40.50 20.68
N ASP A 536 4.57 39.57 19.87
CA ASP A 536 3.42 38.75 20.25
C ASP A 536 3.78 37.79 21.39
N LYS A 537 2.98 37.77 22.46
CA LYS A 537 3.20 36.92 23.65
C LYS A 537 3.12 35.42 23.37
N ARG A 538 2.57 35.04 22.21
CA ARG A 538 2.50 33.64 21.76
C ARG A 538 3.82 33.17 21.14
N ILE A 539 4.82 34.05 21.01
CA ILE A 539 6.12 33.74 20.44
C ILE A 539 7.14 33.64 21.56
N PHE A 540 7.74 32.46 21.67
CA PHE A 540 8.84 32.15 22.57
C PHE A 540 10.15 32.28 21.81
N SER A 541 11.12 32.95 22.44
CA SER A 541 12.46 33.16 21.90
C SER A 541 13.47 32.27 22.60
N PRO A 542 14.57 31.86 21.94
CA PRO A 542 15.62 31.09 22.59
C PRO A 542 16.19 31.86 23.78
N SER A 543 16.30 31.20 24.93
CA SER A 543 17.03 31.77 26.06
C SER A 543 18.51 31.91 25.70
N ALA A 544 19.23 32.85 26.32
CA ALA A 544 20.66 33.08 26.09
C ALA A 544 21.57 31.91 26.55
N ILE A 545 20.97 30.81 27.03
CA ILE A 545 21.65 29.68 27.66
C ILE A 545 21.84 28.57 26.62
N GLU A 546 23.11 28.40 26.25
CA GLU A 546 23.72 27.28 25.53
C GLU A 546 23.57 27.20 24.00
N SER A 547 24.72 27.29 23.35
CA SER A 547 25.00 26.85 21.98
C SER A 547 25.33 25.35 22.01
N GLY A 548 24.31 24.50 21.88
CA GLY A 548 24.54 23.14 21.40
C GLY A 548 25.29 23.21 20.07
N GLY A 549 26.28 22.32 19.88
CA GLY A 549 27.15 22.30 18.70
C GLY A 549 26.34 22.52 17.43
N GLY A 550 26.86 23.29 16.47
CA GLY A 550 26.12 23.96 15.39
C GLY A 550 25.19 23.12 14.49
N PHE A 551 25.01 21.83 14.77
CA PHE A 551 24.12 20.87 14.13
C PHE A 551 22.62 21.01 14.49
N PHE A 552 22.23 21.49 15.68
CA PHE A 552 20.81 21.68 16.05
C PHE A 552 20.63 22.92 16.95
N SER A 553 19.73 23.84 16.58
CA SER A 553 19.47 25.06 17.36
C SER A 553 18.03 25.57 17.19
N PRO A 554 17.19 25.53 18.23
CA PRO A 554 15.87 26.16 18.22
C PRO A 554 15.96 27.68 18.06
N ARG A 555 15.02 28.27 17.31
CA ARG A 555 15.04 29.68 16.89
C ARG A 555 13.80 30.45 17.29
N ALA A 556 12.66 29.79 17.31
CA ALA A 556 11.40 30.33 17.80
C ALA A 556 10.45 29.19 18.13
N ALA A 557 9.54 29.42 19.05
CA ALA A 557 8.29 28.67 19.10
C ALA A 557 7.10 29.62 19.07
N ILE A 558 6.03 29.19 18.41
CA ILE A 558 4.85 29.99 18.14
C ILE A 558 3.63 29.16 18.54
N LEU A 559 2.78 29.72 19.38
CA LEU A 559 1.54 29.09 19.79
C LEU A 559 0.36 29.59 18.93
N SER A 560 -0.37 28.66 18.33
CA SER A 560 -1.67 28.91 17.69
C SER A 560 -2.80 28.35 18.53
N GLU A 561 -4.05 28.41 18.04
CA GLU A 561 -5.24 28.04 18.84
C GLU A 561 -5.21 26.61 19.39
N ASN A 562 -4.60 25.66 18.68
CA ASN A 562 -4.54 24.24 19.08
C ASN A 562 -3.19 23.56 18.78
N GLN A 563 -2.16 24.33 18.40
CA GLN A 563 -0.89 23.78 17.95
C GLN A 563 0.28 24.60 18.46
N LEU A 564 1.37 23.90 18.75
CA LEU A 564 2.68 24.49 18.99
C LEU A 564 3.50 24.34 17.72
N HIS A 565 4.10 25.43 17.27
CA HIS A 565 5.02 25.44 16.15
C HIS A 565 6.43 25.73 16.66
N VAL A 566 7.42 24.98 16.21
CA VAL A 566 8.82 25.22 16.60
C VAL A 566 9.67 25.34 15.34
N ILE A 567 10.44 26.42 15.26
CA ILE A 567 11.42 26.65 14.21
C ILE A 567 12.79 26.25 14.75
N VAL A 568 13.44 25.29 14.11
CA VAL A 568 14.79 24.81 14.46
C VAL A 568 15.75 24.97 13.29
N TRP A 569 17.00 25.28 13.56
CA TRP A 569 18.11 25.20 12.61
C TRP A 569 18.72 23.81 12.66
N LEU A 570 18.84 23.15 11.52
CA LEU A 570 19.56 21.89 11.34
C LEU A 570 20.85 22.20 10.57
N GLY A 571 21.97 22.22 11.27
CA GLY A 571 23.27 22.58 10.69
C GLY A 571 24.07 21.38 10.17
N GLU A 572 25.22 21.69 9.59
CA GLU A 572 26.16 20.70 9.07
C GLU A 572 26.57 19.69 10.16
N GLY A 573 26.47 18.40 9.82
CA GLY A 573 26.79 17.31 10.75
C GLY A 573 25.61 16.86 11.62
N PHE A 574 24.41 17.43 11.47
CA PHE A 574 23.20 16.85 12.05
C PHE A 574 23.08 15.39 11.58
N PRO A 575 23.05 14.41 12.51
CA PRO A 575 22.99 13.01 12.15
C PRO A 575 21.59 12.72 11.63
N GLY A 576 21.49 12.88 10.33
CA GLY A 576 20.35 12.52 9.55
C GLY A 576 19.68 11.21 9.92
N PRO A 577 18.34 11.12 9.94
CA PRO A 577 17.64 9.85 9.88
C PRO A 577 18.18 9.02 8.72
N VAL A 578 18.34 7.74 9.01
CA VAL A 578 18.91 6.79 8.08
C VAL A 578 18.00 6.73 6.87
N HIS A 579 18.57 6.95 5.67
CA HIS A 579 17.90 7.04 4.36
C HIS A 579 17.00 5.84 3.98
N TYR A 580 16.82 4.86 4.86
CA TYR A 580 16.31 3.54 4.58
C TYR A 580 15.42 3.04 5.74
N MET A 581 14.28 3.70 5.94
CA MET A 581 13.33 3.32 6.98
C MET A 581 12.60 2.02 6.65
N ASN A 582 13.00 0.96 7.34
CA ASN A 582 12.09 -0.12 7.68
C ASN A 582 11.18 0.34 8.86
N GLN A 583 9.99 -0.23 9.03
CA GLN A 583 8.97 0.11 10.04
C GLN A 583 9.39 0.20 11.53
N ALA A 584 10.66 0.24 11.93
CA ALA A 584 10.97 0.35 13.36
C ALA A 584 12.36 0.84 13.80
N ARG A 585 13.43 0.79 13.00
CA ARG A 585 14.77 0.69 13.65
C ARG A 585 15.55 1.97 13.89
N VAL A 586 15.43 3.01 13.05
CA VAL A 586 16.24 4.23 13.22
C VAL A 586 15.43 5.47 12.88
N TYR A 587 15.33 6.42 13.80
CA TYR A 587 14.65 7.70 13.56
C TYR A 587 15.27 8.82 14.39
N SER A 588 15.15 10.04 13.91
CA SER A 588 15.39 11.25 14.68
C SER A 588 14.05 11.87 15.01
N LEU A 589 13.90 12.43 16.20
CA LEU A 589 12.67 13.05 16.67
C LEU A 589 12.98 14.35 17.39
N VAL A 590 12.10 15.34 17.26
CA VAL A 590 12.13 16.57 18.06
C VAL A 590 11.08 16.43 19.14
N GLN A 591 11.46 16.71 20.38
CA GLN A 591 10.59 16.76 21.54
C GLN A 591 10.44 18.19 22.02
N VAL A 592 9.26 18.50 22.52
CA VAL A 592 8.98 19.75 23.21
C VAL A 592 8.26 19.44 24.51
N CYS A 593 8.67 20.13 25.57
CA CYS A 593 8.16 19.91 26.92
C CYS A 593 7.93 21.24 27.61
N ALA A 594 6.74 21.45 28.17
CA ALA A 594 6.39 22.66 28.90
C ALA A 594 6.78 22.54 30.38
N ASP A 595 7.54 23.51 30.90
CA ASP A 595 8.00 23.55 32.31
C ASP A 595 8.74 22.29 32.81
N CYS A 596 9.42 21.57 31.92
CA CYS A 596 10.12 20.33 32.27
C CYS A 596 11.60 20.53 32.61
N GLU A 597 12.07 19.83 33.64
CA GLU A 597 13.47 19.80 34.06
C GLU A 597 14.38 18.98 33.13
N THR A 598 13.85 18.02 32.39
CA THR A 598 14.55 17.18 31.40
C THR A 598 13.59 16.69 30.32
N LEU A 599 14.08 16.40 29.12
CA LEU A 599 13.30 15.69 28.09
C LEU A 599 13.30 14.18 28.39
N ALA A 600 12.17 13.51 28.17
CA ALA A 600 12.04 12.08 28.38
C ALA A 600 12.94 11.30 27.40
N GLN A 601 13.75 10.37 27.93
CA GLN A 601 14.61 9.51 27.12
C GLN A 601 13.84 8.37 26.43
N THR A 602 12.58 8.13 26.81
CA THR A 602 11.75 7.01 26.34
C THR A 602 10.55 7.48 25.53
N TYR A 603 10.23 6.71 24.49
CA TYR A 603 9.02 6.85 23.68
C TYR A 603 7.80 6.33 24.46
N THR A 604 7.36 7.05 25.48
CA THR A 604 6.14 6.74 26.23
C THR A 604 5.07 7.77 25.92
N TYR A 605 4.00 7.35 25.25
CA TYR A 605 2.81 8.13 24.83
C TYR A 605 1.99 8.75 25.98
N THR A 606 2.50 8.75 27.22
CA THR A 606 1.67 8.89 28.43
C THR A 606 1.87 10.18 29.22
N ASP A 607 2.83 11.05 28.85
CA ASP A 607 3.00 12.34 29.52
C ASP A 607 2.39 13.47 28.70
N ASP A 608 1.27 14.02 29.18
CA ASP A 608 0.51 15.11 28.53
C ASP A 608 1.33 16.41 28.32
N ALA A 609 2.48 16.53 28.99
CA ALA A 609 3.37 17.68 28.90
C ALA A 609 4.47 17.54 27.83
N VAL A 610 4.66 16.34 27.24
CA VAL A 610 5.68 16.09 26.22
C VAL A 610 5.03 15.82 24.88
N VAL A 611 5.32 16.66 23.90
CA VAL A 611 4.94 16.43 22.51
C VAL A 611 6.16 16.15 21.66
N TYR A 612 6.01 15.32 20.65
CA TYR A 612 7.11 14.98 19.76
C TYR A 612 6.67 14.91 18.31
N THR A 613 7.67 14.98 17.44
CA THR A 613 7.51 14.75 16.03
C THR A 613 8.77 14.14 15.44
N PHE A 614 8.64 13.44 14.32
CA PHE A 614 9.76 12.81 13.64
C PHE A 614 10.52 13.82 12.76
N LEU A 615 11.80 13.55 12.50
CA LEU A 615 12.63 14.20 11.49
C LEU A 615 13.00 13.14 10.44
N ASN A 616 12.79 13.42 9.15
CA ASN A 616 13.10 12.51 8.01
C ASN A 616 13.09 13.18 6.64
N ASP A 617 13.92 14.19 6.53
CA ASP A 617 14.14 14.93 5.30
C ASP A 617 15.47 14.54 4.66
N THR A 618 15.48 14.07 3.42
CA THR A 618 16.75 13.70 2.77
C THR A 618 17.72 14.87 2.54
N ASP A 619 17.30 16.12 2.74
CA ASP A 619 18.06 17.34 2.47
C ASP A 619 18.02 18.36 3.65
N TRP A 620 18.39 17.91 4.87
CA TRP A 620 18.30 18.73 6.11
C TRP A 620 19.46 19.67 6.38
N ASN A 621 20.57 19.58 5.65
CA ASN A 621 21.80 20.24 6.06
C ASN A 621 21.73 21.75 5.81
N ASN A 622 22.05 22.53 6.84
CA ASN A 622 22.18 23.98 6.80
C ASN A 622 20.89 24.72 6.44
N GLN A 623 19.76 24.35 7.06
CA GLN A 623 18.47 25.01 6.82
C GLN A 623 17.61 25.11 8.09
N TYR A 624 16.64 26.03 8.08
CA TYR A 624 15.62 26.12 9.12
C TYR A 624 14.46 25.16 8.83
N ARG A 625 13.82 24.67 9.89
CA ARG A 625 12.69 23.74 9.87
C ARG A 625 11.60 24.19 10.80
N PHE A 626 10.42 24.42 10.24
CA PHE A 626 9.17 24.66 10.93
C PHE A 626 8.47 23.32 11.19
N LEU A 627 8.37 22.97 12.46
CA LEU A 627 7.76 21.74 12.97
C LEU A 627 6.49 22.11 13.72
N SER A 628 5.48 21.25 13.72
CA SER A 628 4.20 21.51 14.37
C SER A 628 3.75 20.31 15.19
N PHE A 629 3.18 20.61 16.35
CA PHE A 629 2.80 19.66 17.38
C PHE A 629 1.35 19.93 17.80
N PRO A 630 0.49 18.90 17.87
CA PRO A 630 -0.82 19.05 18.48
C PRO A 630 -0.62 19.20 20.00
N VAL A 631 -1.17 20.25 20.59
CA VAL A 631 -1.01 20.53 22.04
C VAL A 631 -2.34 20.97 22.66
N ASP A 632 -2.50 20.73 23.96
CA ASP A 632 -3.43 21.53 24.76
C ASP A 632 -2.78 22.89 25.04
N VAL A 633 -3.33 23.93 24.41
CA VAL A 633 -2.81 25.30 24.46
C VAL A 633 -2.84 25.88 25.87
N ILE A 634 -3.74 25.43 26.74
CA ILE A 634 -3.81 25.92 28.13
C ILE A 634 -2.59 25.46 28.92
N ALA A 635 -2.14 24.21 28.71
CA ALA A 635 -0.96 23.69 29.38
C ALA A 635 0.31 24.45 28.95
N PHE A 636 0.44 24.78 27.67
CA PHE A 636 1.62 25.48 27.13
C PHE A 636 1.60 27.00 27.36
N LEU A 637 0.43 27.66 27.34
CA LEU A 637 0.31 29.11 27.63
C LEU A 637 0.70 29.46 29.07
N ASN A 638 0.44 28.57 30.01
CA ASN A 638 0.73 28.80 31.43
C ASN A 638 2.19 28.47 31.79
N SER A 639 2.95 27.90 30.84
CA SER A 639 4.35 27.57 31.07
C SER A 639 5.23 28.81 31.04
N GLY A 640 6.22 28.86 31.93
CA GLY A 640 7.20 29.95 31.97
C GLY A 640 8.33 29.77 30.95
N TYR A 641 8.52 28.54 30.47
CA TYR A 641 9.48 28.21 29.44
C TYR A 641 9.12 26.90 28.73
N LEU A 642 9.66 26.74 27.51
CA LEU A 642 9.59 25.52 26.74
C LEU A 642 10.98 24.90 26.59
N ARG A 643 11.07 23.59 26.78
CA ARG A 643 12.28 22.84 26.47
C ARG A 643 12.12 22.12 25.14
N VAL A 644 13.00 22.42 24.18
CA VAL A 644 13.04 21.76 22.87
C VAL A 644 14.32 20.98 22.74
N GLY A 645 14.24 19.74 22.27
CA GLY A 645 15.43 18.98 21.95
C GLY A 645 15.22 17.97 20.86
N VAL A 646 16.33 17.39 20.42
CA VAL A 646 16.33 16.33 19.42
C VAL A 646 16.82 15.04 20.06
N GLN A 647 16.24 13.93 19.66
CA GLN A 647 16.67 12.60 20.03
C GLN A 647 16.90 11.77 18.77
N ARG A 648 17.99 11.02 18.72
CA ARG A 648 18.25 10.02 17.68
C ARG A 648 18.18 8.62 18.29
N LEU A 649 17.43 7.75 17.62
CA LEU A 649 17.24 6.35 18.01
C LEU A 649 17.91 5.49 16.96
N LEU A 650 18.90 4.70 17.36
CA LEU A 650 19.82 3.97 16.46
C LEU A 650 19.45 2.50 16.21
N ASP A 651 18.64 1.90 17.08
CA ASP A 651 18.07 0.58 16.88
C ASP A 651 16.78 0.42 17.68
N TRP A 652 15.84 -0.34 17.14
CA TRP A 652 14.71 -0.89 17.89
C TRP A 652 15.01 -2.36 18.09
N GLY A 653 15.55 -2.70 19.26
CA GLY A 653 15.86 -4.07 19.65
C GLY A 653 14.60 -4.95 19.60
N GLY A 654 14.48 -5.76 18.54
CA GLY A 654 13.37 -6.68 18.33
C GLY A 654 13.46 -7.97 19.16
N GLY A 655 13.81 -7.86 20.45
CA GLY A 655 13.80 -8.98 21.39
C GLY A 655 12.57 -8.92 22.29
N ALA A 656 11.88 -10.05 22.48
CA ALA A 656 10.65 -10.21 23.27
C ALA A 656 10.78 -9.89 24.79
N THR A 657 11.87 -9.27 25.24
CA THR A 657 12.14 -9.04 26.67
C THR A 657 12.77 -7.68 27.01
N GLY A 658 12.74 -6.67 26.13
CA GLY A 658 13.13 -5.32 26.57
C GLY A 658 13.33 -4.29 25.45
N PHE A 659 12.64 -3.15 25.59
CA PHE A 659 12.83 -1.95 24.80
C PHE A 659 14.18 -1.29 25.15
N GLY A 660 15.28 -1.81 24.60
CA GLY A 660 16.59 -1.18 24.69
C GLY A 660 16.79 -0.20 23.54
N TYR A 661 16.79 1.10 23.85
CA TYR A 661 17.12 2.17 22.90
C TYR A 661 18.60 2.56 23.06
N GLN A 662 19.36 2.63 21.98
CA GLN A 662 20.59 3.44 21.98
C GLN A 662 20.21 4.86 21.55
N VAL A 663 20.26 5.77 22.52
CA VAL A 663 20.07 7.21 22.35
C VAL A 663 21.45 7.85 22.32
N GLU A 664 21.84 8.43 21.18
CA GLU A 664 23.19 9.01 21.03
C GLU A 664 23.26 10.48 21.46
N ASP A 665 22.21 11.28 21.25
CA ASP A 665 22.28 12.73 21.46
C ASP A 665 20.92 13.29 21.94
N LEU A 666 20.91 13.93 23.10
CA LEU A 666 19.80 14.73 23.63
C LEU A 666 20.32 16.14 23.91
N THR A 667 20.22 17.02 22.92
CA THR A 667 20.54 18.45 23.09
C THR A 667 19.23 19.18 23.34
N SER A 668 19.07 19.78 24.53
CA SER A 668 17.87 20.51 24.90
C SER A 668 18.13 22.00 25.09
N PHE A 669 17.19 22.85 24.69
CA PHE A 669 17.27 24.30 24.79
C PHE A 669 16.02 24.84 25.45
N GLU A 670 16.19 25.85 26.28
CA GLU A 670 15.09 26.58 26.93
C GLU A 670 14.67 27.77 26.06
N MET A 671 13.37 27.94 25.84
CA MET A 671 12.77 29.10 25.17
C MET A 671 11.84 29.84 26.15
N LYS A 672 11.85 31.17 26.11
CA LYS A 672 11.08 32.06 27.00
C LYS A 672 10.18 33.00 26.22
#